data_AF-A0A0H2R7G0-F1
#
_entry.id   AF-A0A0H2R7G0-F1
#
_cell.length_a   1.000
_cell.length_b   1.000
_cell.length_c   1.000
_cell.angle_alpha   90.00
_cell.angle_beta   90.00
_cell.angle_gamma   90.00
#
_symmetry.space_group_name_H-M   'P 1'
#
loop_
_entity.id
_entity.type
_entity.pdbx_description
1 polymer ?
#
loop_
_entity_poly.entity_id
_entity_poly.type
_entity_poly.pdbx_seq_one_letter_code
_entity_poly.pdbx_strand_id
1 'polypeptide(L)'
;MNQDDASFDVSSILTDSSLSSTATAPNLPGPGRNIGLLFDRLGNGLERFASKRAERFAGTSARPSQLVRVDSRESIDTNATAPNLPGAGRTVGNVLAALGKGLEQLMTRRALQVGLGPETVARDIRAVYNRLIAPMDAHSQLGPQNFLIWRPSENDAKALTKLLKKLLKYSNAELLSTQLKALDEITALSVENNFLREILASHQLKKYLSPRYSEPELHWASAKAFLTIQEKEVHSVWSDFYHFAEQHKRFLRDANLSFIMARHIQNRLNFFISPGESNPTLDLWLYHLEIAASHPEIVEWELVDNHFASNPPFLVWASKSIVPIAYHMPKFRSKYSVQTAREQLFSAEDKTYDFQFLYKFLEELCDSADLATQLEHIRSFPDTTRHFLRTIVFGNELFIAYIHIVFHGAKPLLEMPVSLGFPSVIATKGEFPECAVFLYYLEHGTSDEQDLAELLISAVSQINRYCKSSIIALVDGEPEVHKNASKLAWAHERISCPASEPDTKLRRFQFSENDYRNKGSMDRRDALHYPSNSTIWLEVFGDRSPFDIKGHYPVLAGYTSGENPKELFAAMVYSQRQLLSVYYAYVEDGATAAEYFEEDGNKRESNTFYVLVLRHDPLNVEIPYDAEPKNYASVRRTGPAYWTRESSVGGPKSWLELFGSPIKYLEDADESPEDGDDSGMDGEQIRDFPSEKSFIQQADELRKVLQSEPVTLVDERGAVSQIHSLELARV
;
A
#
# COMPACT_ATOMS: atom_id res chain seq x y z
N MET A 1 -25.83 33.96 58.60
CA MET A 1 -25.04 35.16 58.24
C MET A 1 -24.68 35.01 56.77
N ASN A 2 -25.52 35.61 55.94
CA ASN A 2 -25.42 36.03 54.52
C ASN A 2 -24.49 35.18 53.64
N GLN A 3 -24.93 34.16 52.88
CA GLN A 3 -26.14 33.95 52.05
C GLN A 3 -26.18 34.74 50.73
N ASP A 4 -26.36 33.94 49.66
CA ASP A 4 -27.04 34.17 48.38
C ASP A 4 -26.17 34.74 47.24
N ASP A 5 -25.78 33.92 46.26
CA ASP A 5 -26.55 33.37 45.11
C ASP A 5 -26.51 34.31 43.90
N ALA A 6 -25.88 33.85 42.82
CA ALA A 6 -26.16 34.31 41.47
C ALA A 6 -25.76 33.25 40.44
N SER A 7 -26.78 32.50 40.03
CA SER A 7 -26.90 31.71 38.81
C SER A 7 -26.37 32.44 37.57
N PHE A 8 -25.52 31.76 36.79
CA PHE A 8 -25.18 32.20 35.44
C PHE A 8 -26.17 31.59 34.46
N ASP A 9 -27.17 32.39 34.10
CA ASP A 9 -28.25 32.03 33.18
C ASP A 9 -27.82 32.26 31.73
N VAL A 10 -28.15 31.27 30.89
CA VAL A 10 -27.90 31.22 29.46
C VAL A 10 -28.98 32.07 28.79
N SER A 11 -28.64 33.29 28.42
CA SER A 11 -29.47 34.11 27.53
C SER A 11 -28.74 34.43 26.22
N SER A 12 -29.46 34.11 25.15
CA SER A 12 -29.17 34.30 23.75
C SER A 12 -28.55 35.66 23.43
N ILE A 13 -27.30 35.66 22.96
CA ILE A 13 -26.72 36.79 22.23
C ILE A 13 -27.27 36.74 20.81
N LEU A 14 -28.33 37.53 20.59
CA LEU A 14 -28.72 38.04 19.28
C LEU A 14 -27.57 38.91 18.77
N THR A 15 -26.80 38.39 17.82
CA THR A 15 -25.91 39.20 17.00
C THR A 15 -26.76 40.07 16.08
N ASP A 16 -27.02 41.30 16.53
CA ASP A 16 -27.43 42.40 15.66
C ASP A 16 -26.32 42.66 14.65
N SER A 17 -26.49 42.07 13.46
CA SER A 17 -25.71 42.44 12.29
C SER A 17 -26.14 43.83 11.87
N SER A 18 -25.35 44.84 12.24
CA SER A 18 -25.44 46.15 11.61
C SER A 18 -25.06 45.98 10.14
N LEU A 19 -26.08 45.81 9.30
CA LEU A 19 -26.01 46.01 7.86
C LEU A 19 -25.58 47.46 7.62
N SER A 20 -24.27 47.69 7.55
CA SER A 20 -23.71 48.81 6.82
C SER A 20 -24.15 48.65 5.36
N SER A 21 -25.25 49.30 5.01
CA SER A 21 -25.75 49.42 3.64
C SER A 21 -24.79 50.27 2.83
N THR A 22 -23.70 49.65 2.36
CA THR A 22 -22.89 50.12 1.23
C THR A 22 -23.16 49.25 0.01
N ALA A 23 -24.42 48.84 -0.18
CA ALA A 23 -24.89 48.36 -1.46
C ALA A 23 -24.82 49.55 -2.43
N THR A 24 -23.71 49.66 -3.16
CA THR A 24 -23.61 50.61 -4.26
C THR A 24 -24.69 50.28 -5.26
N ALA A 25 -25.68 51.16 -5.39
CA ALA A 25 -26.71 51.05 -6.42
C ALA A 25 -26.02 50.88 -7.79
N PRO A 26 -26.49 49.95 -8.65
CA PRO A 26 -25.96 49.81 -9.99
C PRO A 26 -26.05 51.18 -10.70
N ASN A 27 -24.97 51.59 -11.36
CA ASN A 27 -24.75 52.90 -12.01
C ASN A 27 -24.25 54.09 -11.17
N LEU A 28 -23.86 53.95 -9.90
CA LEU A 28 -23.11 55.04 -9.25
C LEU A 28 -21.63 55.08 -9.71
N PRO A 29 -21.05 56.26 -10.00
CA PRO A 29 -19.64 56.37 -10.38
C PRO A 29 -18.74 55.95 -9.21
N GLY A 30 -18.08 54.80 -9.36
CA GLY A 30 -17.18 54.23 -8.36
C GLY A 30 -16.54 52.93 -8.86
N PRO A 31 -15.48 52.44 -8.19
CA PRO A 31 -14.71 51.27 -8.63
C PRO A 31 -15.57 50.00 -8.82
N GLY A 32 -16.65 49.83 -8.05
CA GLY A 32 -17.61 48.74 -8.22
C GLY A 32 -18.35 48.74 -9.57
N ARG A 33 -18.60 49.91 -10.17
CA ARG A 33 -19.25 50.03 -11.49
C ARG A 33 -18.33 49.57 -12.62
N ASN A 34 -17.04 49.89 -12.53
CA ASN A 34 -16.06 49.46 -13.53
C ASN A 34 -15.88 47.94 -13.48
N ILE A 35 -15.92 47.34 -12.28
CA ILE A 35 -15.87 45.89 -12.09
C ILE A 35 -17.14 45.22 -12.63
N GLY A 36 -18.33 45.76 -12.34
CA GLY A 36 -19.60 45.26 -12.90
C GLY A 36 -19.60 45.28 -14.44
N LEU A 37 -19.19 46.40 -15.04
CA LEU A 37 -19.09 46.53 -16.50
C LEU A 37 -18.02 45.60 -17.11
N LEU A 38 -16.95 45.29 -16.38
CA LEU A 38 -15.94 44.33 -16.81
C LEU A 38 -16.51 42.90 -16.80
N PHE A 39 -17.23 42.51 -15.73
CA PHE A 39 -17.88 41.21 -15.65
C PHE A 39 -19.00 41.05 -16.69
N ASP A 40 -19.79 42.09 -16.94
CA ASP A 40 -20.81 42.07 -18.00
C ASP A 40 -20.17 41.95 -19.38
N ARG A 41 -19.04 42.63 -19.64
CA ARG A 41 -18.30 42.49 -20.90
C ARG A 41 -17.67 41.11 -21.05
N LEU A 42 -17.10 40.56 -19.97
CA LEU A 42 -16.53 39.21 -19.98
C LEU A 42 -17.62 38.15 -20.17
N GLY A 43 -18.75 38.26 -19.47
CA GLY A 43 -19.90 37.37 -19.60
C GLY A 43 -20.47 37.38 -21.02
N ASN A 44 -20.74 38.57 -21.58
CA ASN A 44 -21.19 38.72 -22.95
C ASN A 44 -20.16 38.22 -23.98
N GLY A 45 -18.86 38.37 -23.70
CA GLY A 45 -17.78 37.85 -24.54
C GLY A 45 -17.71 36.33 -24.54
N LEU A 46 -17.87 35.71 -23.36
CA LEU A 46 -17.88 34.26 -23.16
C LEU A 46 -19.11 33.63 -23.80
N GLU A 47 -20.28 34.26 -23.66
CA GLU A 47 -21.52 33.84 -24.30
C GLU A 47 -21.40 33.87 -25.82
N ARG A 48 -20.90 34.98 -26.39
CA ARG A 48 -20.64 35.07 -27.84
C ARG A 48 -19.63 34.05 -28.33
N PHE A 49 -18.59 33.77 -27.54
CA PHE A 49 -17.59 32.75 -27.88
C PHE A 49 -18.19 31.34 -27.83
N ALA A 50 -18.99 31.03 -26.82
CA ALA A 50 -19.68 29.75 -26.67
C ALA A 50 -20.70 29.53 -27.80
N SER A 51 -21.53 30.52 -28.11
CA SER A 51 -22.51 30.47 -29.20
C SER A 51 -21.83 30.30 -30.57
N LYS A 52 -20.76 31.07 -30.83
CA LYS A 52 -20.00 30.97 -32.09
C LYS A 52 -19.23 29.65 -32.23
N ARG A 53 -18.90 28.99 -31.11
CA ARG A 53 -18.25 27.66 -31.12
C ARG A 53 -19.27 26.53 -31.22
N ALA A 54 -20.44 26.67 -30.62
CA ALA A 54 -21.57 25.75 -30.80
C ALA A 54 -22.03 25.71 -32.27
N GLU A 55 -22.06 26.86 -32.95
CA GLU A 55 -22.35 26.95 -34.39
C GLU A 55 -21.28 26.26 -35.26
N ARG A 56 -20.01 26.28 -34.85
CA ARG A 56 -18.91 25.62 -35.57
C ARG A 56 -18.82 24.11 -35.35
N PHE A 57 -19.42 23.59 -34.29
CA PHE A 57 -19.50 22.14 -34.07
C PHE A 57 -20.69 21.49 -34.83
N ALA A 58 -21.61 22.29 -35.36
CA ALA A 58 -22.70 21.84 -36.22
C ALA A 58 -22.31 21.76 -37.72
N GLY A 59 -21.08 22.13 -38.10
CA GLY A 59 -20.61 22.13 -39.48
C GLY A 59 -19.14 21.72 -39.61
N THR A 60 -18.88 20.84 -40.58
CA THR A 60 -17.63 20.14 -40.89
C THR A 60 -16.34 20.99 -40.92
N SER A 61 -15.27 20.36 -40.40
CA SER A 61 -13.83 20.51 -40.68
C SER A 61 -13.32 21.87 -41.21
N ALA A 62 -12.61 22.63 -40.37
CA ALA A 62 -11.72 23.69 -40.84
C ALA A 62 -10.48 23.92 -39.94
N ARG A 63 -9.37 24.22 -40.63
CA ARG A 63 -7.99 24.54 -40.20
C ARG A 63 -7.87 25.55 -39.05
N PRO A 64 -6.81 25.47 -38.22
CA PRO A 64 -6.55 26.45 -37.17
C PRO A 64 -5.96 27.75 -37.72
N SER A 65 -6.50 28.88 -37.25
CA SER A 65 -6.04 30.24 -37.54
C SER A 65 -4.95 30.67 -36.54
N GLN A 66 -3.94 31.38 -37.03
CA GLN A 66 -2.86 31.97 -36.24
C GLN A 66 -3.39 33.04 -35.29
N LEU A 67 -3.05 32.93 -34.01
CA LEU A 67 -3.28 33.93 -32.99
C LEU A 67 -2.17 35.00 -33.09
N VAL A 68 -2.56 36.25 -33.35
CA VAL A 68 -1.64 37.39 -33.38
C VAL A 68 -1.35 37.82 -31.94
N ARG A 69 -0.07 37.78 -31.56
CA ARG A 69 0.48 38.24 -30.28
C ARG A 69 0.42 39.77 -30.25
N VAL A 70 -0.27 40.32 -29.24
CA VAL A 70 -0.19 41.74 -28.89
C VAL A 70 0.87 41.85 -27.80
N ASP A 71 2.06 42.33 -28.17
CA ASP A 71 3.11 42.64 -27.21
C ASP A 71 2.64 43.84 -26.36
N SER A 72 2.33 43.54 -25.11
CA SER A 72 1.97 44.52 -24.10
C SER A 72 3.27 45.13 -23.57
N ARG A 73 3.55 46.38 -23.92
CA ARG A 73 4.60 47.16 -23.25
C ARG A 73 4.16 47.38 -21.80
N GLU A 74 4.86 46.78 -20.86
CA GLU A 74 4.71 47.05 -19.44
C GLU A 74 5.13 48.50 -19.15
N SER A 75 4.16 49.40 -19.03
CA SER A 75 4.35 50.64 -18.26
C SER A 75 3.89 50.35 -16.85
N ILE A 76 4.83 50.06 -15.95
CA ILE A 76 4.56 49.94 -14.52
C ILE A 76 4.21 51.36 -14.02
N ASP A 77 2.92 51.61 -13.87
CA ASP A 77 2.42 52.85 -13.29
C ASP A 77 2.71 52.85 -11.78
N THR A 78 3.11 54.00 -11.24
CA THR A 78 3.77 54.14 -9.91
C THR A 78 2.82 53.92 -8.72
N ASN A 79 1.60 53.44 -8.99
CA ASN A 79 0.54 53.18 -8.00
C ASN A 79 0.23 51.69 -7.83
N ALA A 80 1.12 50.79 -8.27
CA ALA A 80 0.98 49.35 -8.05
C ALA A 80 0.98 49.02 -6.56
N THR A 81 -0.22 48.81 -6.00
CA THR A 81 -0.43 48.45 -4.59
C THR A 81 0.33 47.16 -4.29
N ALA A 82 1.21 47.20 -3.29
CA ALA A 82 2.02 46.06 -2.87
C ALA A 82 1.14 44.81 -2.61
N PRO A 83 1.55 43.60 -3.05
CA PRO A 83 0.71 42.39 -3.10
C PRO A 83 0.23 41.83 -1.75
N ASN A 84 0.46 42.50 -0.62
CA ASN A 84 0.06 42.03 0.71
C ASN A 84 -0.66 43.06 1.58
N LEU A 85 -1.03 44.23 1.05
CA LEU A 85 -1.83 45.19 1.80
C LEU A 85 -3.32 44.80 1.76
N PRO A 86 -4.03 44.79 2.91
CA PRO A 86 -5.46 44.55 2.94
C PRO A 86 -6.19 45.65 2.16
N GLY A 87 -6.88 45.28 1.08
CA GLY A 87 -7.59 46.21 0.20
C GLY A 87 -8.29 45.49 -0.95
N ALA A 88 -9.23 46.18 -1.60
CA ALA A 88 -10.08 45.61 -2.66
C ALA A 88 -9.28 44.99 -3.83
N GLY A 89 -8.08 45.51 -4.12
CA GLY A 89 -7.17 44.94 -5.13
C GLY A 89 -6.73 43.51 -4.82
N ARG A 90 -6.51 43.16 -3.54
CA ARG A 90 -6.14 41.79 -3.13
C ARG A 90 -7.28 40.80 -3.33
N THR A 91 -8.50 41.19 -2.99
CA THR A 91 -9.69 40.36 -3.21
C THR A 91 -9.88 40.07 -4.70
N VAL A 92 -9.75 41.10 -5.56
CA VAL A 92 -9.86 40.93 -7.02
C VAL A 92 -8.70 40.08 -7.55
N GLY A 93 -7.47 40.30 -7.08
CA GLY A 93 -6.31 39.49 -7.46
C GLY A 93 -6.48 38.01 -7.10
N ASN A 94 -6.97 37.71 -5.90
CA ASN A 94 -7.26 36.35 -5.46
C ASN A 94 -8.37 35.70 -6.32
N VAL A 95 -9.42 36.45 -6.67
CA VAL A 95 -10.50 35.96 -7.54
C VAL A 95 -9.98 35.68 -8.94
N LEU A 96 -9.16 36.58 -9.52
CA LEU A 96 -8.56 36.38 -10.84
C LEU A 96 -7.56 35.21 -10.85
N ALA A 97 -6.75 35.05 -9.81
CA ALA A 97 -5.85 33.92 -9.66
C ALA A 97 -6.62 32.59 -9.52
N ALA A 98 -7.70 32.57 -8.73
CA ALA A 98 -8.58 31.41 -8.60
C ALA A 98 -9.27 31.06 -9.92
N LEU A 99 -9.75 32.07 -10.67
CA LEU A 99 -10.32 31.89 -12.01
C LEU A 99 -9.28 31.37 -13.00
N GLY A 100 -8.05 31.91 -12.97
CA GLY A 100 -6.94 31.44 -13.79
C GLY A 100 -6.64 29.96 -13.54
N LYS A 101 -6.52 29.58 -12.26
CA LYS A 101 -6.32 28.17 -11.86
C LYS A 101 -7.49 27.27 -12.28
N GLY A 102 -8.73 27.75 -12.15
CA GLY A 102 -9.91 27.00 -12.60
C GLY A 102 -9.96 26.80 -14.11
N LEU A 103 -9.60 27.83 -14.89
CA LEU A 103 -9.57 27.75 -16.35
C LEU A 103 -8.42 26.87 -16.85
N GLU A 104 -7.24 26.94 -16.21
CA GLU A 104 -6.12 26.05 -16.46
C GLU A 104 -6.50 24.59 -16.19
N GLN A 105 -7.15 24.30 -15.07
CA GLN A 105 -7.65 22.96 -14.76
C GLN A 105 -8.70 22.47 -15.77
N LEU A 106 -9.60 23.35 -16.22
CA LEU A 106 -10.62 23.01 -17.21
C LEU A 106 -9.99 22.73 -18.59
N MET A 107 -9.04 23.56 -19.01
CA MET A 107 -8.27 23.37 -20.24
C MET A 107 -7.46 22.07 -20.17
N THR A 108 -6.81 21.80 -19.04
CA THR A 108 -6.05 20.57 -18.81
C THR A 108 -6.97 19.35 -18.85
N ARG A 109 -8.14 19.39 -18.19
CA ARG A 109 -9.14 18.30 -18.26
C ARG A 109 -9.64 18.09 -19.69
N ARG A 110 -9.92 19.16 -20.45
CA ARG A 110 -10.30 19.03 -21.85
C ARG A 110 -9.17 18.51 -22.72
N ALA A 111 -7.93 18.95 -22.50
CA ALA A 111 -6.77 18.42 -23.21
C ALA A 111 -6.60 16.93 -22.93
N LEU A 112 -6.76 16.50 -21.68
CA LEU A 112 -6.75 15.08 -21.29
C LEU A 112 -7.90 14.30 -21.95
N GLN A 113 -9.12 14.84 -21.96
CA GLN A 113 -10.28 14.22 -22.64
C GLN A 113 -10.08 14.08 -24.15
N VAL A 114 -9.36 15.01 -24.78
CA VAL A 114 -9.02 14.96 -26.21
C VAL A 114 -7.72 14.16 -26.46
N GLY A 115 -7.07 13.65 -25.41
CA GLY A 115 -5.83 12.89 -25.52
C GLY A 115 -4.62 13.72 -25.97
N LEU A 116 -4.59 15.01 -25.62
CA LEU A 116 -3.58 15.99 -26.04
C LEU A 116 -2.54 16.31 -24.95
N GLY A 117 -2.17 15.32 -24.13
CA GLY A 117 -1.09 15.46 -23.13
C GLY A 117 0.14 14.60 -23.47
N PRO A 118 1.32 14.91 -22.90
CA PRO A 118 2.49 14.05 -23.01
C PRO A 118 2.23 12.64 -22.47
N GLU A 119 1.49 12.50 -21.36
CA GLU A 119 1.16 11.21 -20.76
C GLU A 119 0.27 10.36 -21.67
N THR A 120 -0.67 11.00 -22.40
CA THR A 120 -1.49 10.27 -23.39
C THR A 120 -0.65 9.82 -24.57
N VAL A 121 0.28 10.65 -25.06
CA VAL A 121 1.20 10.23 -26.12
C VAL A 121 2.12 9.10 -25.66
N ALA A 122 2.61 9.14 -24.42
CA ALA A 122 3.40 8.07 -23.84
C ALA A 122 2.57 6.78 -23.68
N ARG A 123 1.31 6.88 -23.26
CA ARG A 123 0.37 5.75 -23.26
C ARG A 123 0.13 5.17 -24.65
N ASP A 124 -0.02 6.02 -25.67
CA ASP A 124 -0.17 5.57 -27.06
C ASP A 124 1.10 4.87 -27.55
N ILE A 125 2.29 5.36 -27.18
CA ILE A 125 3.58 4.71 -27.47
C ILE A 125 3.62 3.32 -26.83
N ARG A 126 3.31 3.22 -25.53
CA ARG A 126 3.25 1.95 -24.80
C ARG A 126 2.19 1.01 -25.39
N ALA A 127 1.04 1.51 -25.82
CA ALA A 127 0.00 0.69 -26.44
C ALA A 127 0.43 0.12 -27.79
N VAL A 128 1.06 0.94 -28.64
CA VAL A 128 1.63 0.46 -29.92
C VAL A 128 2.72 -0.57 -29.63
N TYR A 129 3.61 -0.31 -28.68
CA TYR A 129 4.69 -1.22 -28.30
C TYR A 129 4.16 -2.54 -27.72
N ASN A 130 3.23 -2.52 -26.76
CA ASN A 130 2.66 -3.73 -26.17
C ASN A 130 1.92 -4.58 -27.19
N ARG A 131 1.23 -3.96 -28.17
CA ARG A 131 0.60 -4.70 -29.28
C ARG A 131 1.64 -5.45 -30.12
N LEU A 132 2.85 -4.93 -30.22
CA LEU A 132 3.93 -5.55 -30.97
C LEU A 132 4.55 -6.74 -30.22
N ILE A 133 4.52 -6.72 -28.89
CA ILE A 133 5.09 -7.75 -28.02
C ILE A 133 4.12 -8.87 -27.70
N ALA A 134 2.82 -8.55 -27.52
CA ALA A 134 1.79 -9.48 -27.09
C ALA A 134 1.76 -10.84 -27.86
N PRO A 135 2.07 -10.92 -29.17
CA PRO A 135 2.14 -12.20 -29.87
C PRO A 135 3.28 -13.12 -29.40
N MET A 136 4.33 -12.58 -28.78
CA MET A 136 5.53 -13.34 -28.36
C MET A 136 5.31 -14.03 -27.02
N ASP A 137 4.63 -13.38 -26.08
CA ASP A 137 4.35 -13.94 -24.74
C ASP A 137 3.41 -15.16 -24.80
N ALA A 138 2.59 -15.28 -25.84
CA ALA A 138 1.66 -16.40 -26.00
C ALA A 138 2.37 -17.72 -26.42
N HIS A 139 3.59 -17.66 -26.96
CA HIS A 139 4.26 -18.82 -27.56
C HIS A 139 5.67 -19.10 -27.04
N SER A 140 6.32 -18.21 -26.29
CA SER A 140 7.67 -18.46 -25.78
C SER A 140 7.69 -18.88 -24.31
N GLN A 141 7.88 -20.19 -24.07
CA GLN A 141 8.50 -20.67 -22.82
C GLN A 141 10.00 -20.29 -22.72
N LEU A 142 10.57 -19.73 -23.80
CA LEU A 142 11.93 -19.20 -23.83
C LEU A 142 11.93 -17.84 -23.13
N GLY A 143 12.62 -17.77 -21.99
CA GLY A 143 12.59 -16.62 -21.08
C GLY A 143 12.97 -15.25 -21.68
N PRO A 144 12.90 -14.19 -20.87
CA PRO A 144 12.96 -12.77 -21.29
C PRO A 144 14.23 -12.33 -22.03
N GLN A 145 15.24 -13.19 -22.20
CA GLN A 145 16.50 -12.86 -22.86
C GLN A 145 16.41 -12.81 -24.39
N ASN A 146 15.40 -13.43 -25.02
CA ASN A 146 15.25 -13.39 -26.49
C ASN A 146 14.59 -12.10 -27.04
N PHE A 147 14.27 -11.13 -26.18
CA PHE A 147 13.69 -9.84 -26.60
C PHE A 147 14.64 -8.96 -27.43
N LEU A 148 15.95 -9.23 -27.42
CA LEU A 148 16.97 -8.37 -28.01
C LEU A 148 17.02 -8.38 -29.55
N ILE A 149 16.34 -9.31 -30.24
CA ILE A 149 16.45 -9.47 -31.71
C ILE A 149 15.20 -8.96 -32.45
N TRP A 150 14.15 -8.54 -31.74
CA TRP A 150 12.91 -8.16 -32.40
C TRP A 150 13.00 -6.81 -33.11
N ARG A 151 12.64 -6.77 -34.40
CA ARG A 151 12.51 -5.54 -35.21
C ARG A 151 11.04 -5.28 -35.55
N PRO A 152 10.49 -4.09 -35.24
CA PRO A 152 9.13 -3.73 -35.66
C PRO A 152 8.97 -3.70 -37.17
N SER A 153 7.73 -3.90 -37.62
CA SER A 153 7.35 -3.59 -38.99
C SER A 153 7.70 -2.13 -39.32
N GLU A 154 8.04 -1.84 -40.56
CA GLU A 154 8.39 -0.48 -40.99
C GLU A 154 7.26 0.53 -40.68
N ASN A 155 6.00 0.08 -40.76
CA ASN A 155 4.82 0.89 -40.46
C ASN A 155 4.72 1.23 -38.97
N ASP A 156 4.97 0.25 -38.09
CA ASP A 156 4.94 0.49 -36.64
C ASP A 156 6.14 1.32 -36.19
N ALA A 157 7.33 1.10 -36.76
CA ALA A 157 8.49 1.94 -36.52
C ALA A 157 8.23 3.41 -36.92
N LYS A 158 7.56 3.64 -38.06
CA LYS A 158 7.11 4.98 -38.50
C LYS A 158 6.08 5.58 -37.54
N ALA A 159 5.13 4.77 -37.05
CA ALA A 159 4.12 5.21 -36.10
C ALA A 159 4.74 5.63 -34.76
N LEU A 160 5.62 4.79 -34.19
CA LEU A 160 6.37 5.06 -32.98
C LEU A 160 7.25 6.31 -33.13
N THR A 161 7.97 6.43 -34.23
CA THR A 161 8.78 7.63 -34.56
C THR A 161 7.93 8.89 -34.56
N LYS A 162 6.72 8.85 -35.14
CA LYS A 162 5.80 9.99 -35.16
C LYS A 162 5.32 10.36 -33.76
N LEU A 163 5.02 9.39 -32.92
CA LEU A 163 4.59 9.61 -31.54
C LEU A 163 5.72 10.13 -30.65
N LEU A 164 6.91 9.54 -30.73
CA LEU A 164 8.11 10.00 -30.00
C LEU A 164 8.49 11.44 -30.42
N LYS A 165 8.41 11.76 -31.72
CA LYS A 165 8.60 13.13 -32.19
C LYS A 165 7.53 14.09 -31.67
N LYS A 166 6.30 13.63 -31.46
CA LYS A 166 5.24 14.42 -30.82
C LYS A 166 5.56 14.65 -29.34
N LEU A 167 6.06 13.65 -28.64
CA LEU A 167 6.49 13.75 -27.24
C LEU A 167 7.69 14.72 -27.07
N LEU A 168 8.70 14.62 -27.95
CA LEU A 168 9.83 15.58 -28.02
C LEU A 168 9.39 17.02 -28.33
N LYS A 169 8.22 17.24 -28.93
CA LYS A 169 7.69 18.60 -29.08
C LYS A 169 7.11 19.14 -27.77
N TYR A 170 6.56 18.27 -26.91
CA TYR A 170 6.04 18.68 -25.60
C TYR A 170 7.14 19.07 -24.62
N SER A 171 8.37 18.53 -24.73
CA SER A 171 9.52 19.03 -23.94
C SER A 171 9.87 20.49 -24.25
N ASN A 172 9.38 21.01 -25.38
CA ASN A 172 9.50 22.42 -25.81
C ASN A 172 8.17 23.19 -25.72
N ALA A 173 7.17 22.65 -25.01
CA ALA A 173 5.90 23.35 -24.80
C ALA A 173 6.12 24.66 -24.04
N GLU A 174 5.21 25.62 -24.21
CA GLU A 174 5.31 26.91 -23.49
C GLU A 174 5.05 26.76 -21.99
N LEU A 175 4.30 25.73 -21.58
CA LEU A 175 3.92 25.48 -20.19
C LEU A 175 4.93 24.56 -19.50
N LEU A 176 5.59 25.05 -18.45
CA LEU A 176 6.62 24.34 -17.68
C LEU A 176 6.16 22.94 -17.21
N SER A 177 4.95 22.83 -16.66
CA SER A 177 4.41 21.54 -16.18
C SER A 177 4.27 20.50 -17.30
N THR A 178 3.96 20.94 -18.52
CA THR A 178 3.89 20.06 -19.70
C THR A 178 5.28 19.62 -20.15
N GLN A 179 6.28 20.52 -20.06
CA GLN A 179 7.67 20.18 -20.39
C GLN A 179 8.22 19.14 -19.41
N LEU A 180 8.07 19.37 -18.10
CA LEU A 180 8.55 18.46 -17.06
C LEU A 180 7.94 17.06 -17.21
N LYS A 181 6.61 16.98 -17.43
CA LYS A 181 5.92 15.71 -17.69
C LYS A 181 6.40 15.01 -18.95
N ALA A 182 6.63 15.76 -20.04
CA ALA A 182 7.15 15.19 -21.27
C ALA A 182 8.57 14.65 -21.10
N LEU A 183 9.43 15.36 -20.38
CA LEU A 183 10.80 14.95 -20.09
C LEU A 183 10.85 13.70 -19.20
N ASP A 184 9.98 13.60 -18.19
CA ASP A 184 9.87 12.42 -17.36
C ASP A 184 9.38 11.19 -18.14
N GLU A 185 8.35 11.36 -19.00
CA GLU A 185 7.89 10.27 -19.87
C GLU A 185 8.94 9.84 -20.91
N ILE A 186 9.73 10.78 -21.45
CA ILE A 186 10.87 10.46 -22.33
C ILE A 186 11.90 9.62 -21.56
N THR A 187 12.19 9.99 -20.32
CA THR A 187 13.12 9.27 -19.44
C THR A 187 12.60 7.86 -19.16
N ALA A 188 11.35 7.73 -18.72
CA ALA A 188 10.70 6.46 -18.43
C ALA A 188 10.70 5.53 -19.67
N LEU A 189 10.23 6.00 -20.83
CA LEU A 189 10.21 5.22 -22.07
C LEU A 189 11.60 4.77 -22.52
N SER A 190 12.63 5.59 -22.26
CA SER A 190 14.02 5.26 -22.61
C SER A 190 14.60 4.18 -21.69
N VAL A 191 14.19 4.13 -20.42
CA VAL A 191 14.54 3.06 -19.46
C VAL A 191 13.76 1.79 -19.74
N GLU A 192 12.45 1.90 -19.97
CA GLU A 192 11.56 0.77 -20.23
C GLU A 192 11.99 -0.04 -21.46
N ASN A 193 12.53 0.62 -22.50
CA ASN A 193 12.84 -0.06 -23.75
C ASN A 193 14.03 0.54 -24.54
N ASN A 194 15.02 -0.31 -24.84
CA ASN A 194 16.21 0.08 -25.60
C ASN A 194 15.90 0.50 -27.05
N PHE A 195 14.91 -0.10 -27.72
CA PHE A 195 14.53 0.26 -29.09
C PHE A 195 13.90 1.67 -29.16
N LEU A 196 13.01 2.02 -28.23
CA LEU A 196 12.44 3.38 -28.12
C LEU A 196 13.54 4.41 -27.87
N ARG A 197 14.51 4.06 -27.02
CA ARG A 197 15.71 4.86 -26.77
C ARG A 197 16.54 5.08 -28.04
N GLU A 198 16.77 4.05 -28.85
CA GLU A 198 17.47 4.16 -30.13
C GLU A 198 16.74 5.06 -31.13
N ILE A 199 15.40 4.95 -31.21
CA ILE A 199 14.61 5.89 -32.02
C ILE A 199 14.78 7.32 -31.49
N LEU A 200 14.71 7.55 -30.18
CA LEU A 200 14.92 8.88 -29.61
C LEU A 200 16.34 9.40 -29.91
N ALA A 201 17.37 8.57 -29.77
CA ALA A 201 18.76 8.90 -30.07
C ALA A 201 18.98 9.29 -31.55
N SER A 202 18.17 8.75 -32.47
CA SER A 202 18.22 9.12 -33.89
C SER A 202 17.70 10.53 -34.20
N HIS A 203 16.99 11.18 -33.25
CA HIS A 203 16.48 12.53 -33.41
C HIS A 203 17.51 13.59 -32.97
N GLN A 204 17.32 14.84 -33.40
CA GLN A 204 18.16 15.98 -33.00
C GLN A 204 17.93 16.37 -31.52
N LEU A 205 18.37 15.56 -30.57
CA LEU A 205 18.10 15.73 -29.14
C LEU A 205 18.46 17.12 -28.62
N LYS A 206 19.61 17.68 -29.02
CA LYS A 206 20.03 19.03 -28.62
C LYS A 206 18.97 20.10 -28.94
N LYS A 207 18.23 19.94 -30.04
CA LYS A 207 17.15 20.88 -30.41
C LYS A 207 15.92 20.75 -29.50
N TYR A 208 15.64 19.53 -29.01
CA TYR A 208 14.41 19.23 -28.29
C TYR A 208 14.56 19.27 -26.76
N LEU A 209 15.76 18.98 -26.26
CA LEU A 209 16.12 18.86 -24.85
C LEU A 209 17.04 20.01 -24.39
N SER A 210 17.19 21.08 -25.18
CA SER A 210 17.72 22.33 -24.64
C SER A 210 16.58 23.08 -23.98
N PRO A 211 16.61 23.28 -22.65
CA PRO A 211 15.57 24.02 -21.95
C PRO A 211 15.49 25.45 -22.49
N ARG A 212 14.27 25.91 -22.75
CA ARG A 212 14.02 27.29 -23.25
C ARG A 212 13.98 28.33 -22.14
N TYR A 213 13.76 27.86 -20.93
CA TYR A 213 13.54 28.66 -19.75
C TYR A 213 14.58 28.26 -18.70
N SER A 214 14.86 29.19 -17.77
CA SER A 214 15.96 29.09 -16.83
C SER A 214 15.59 28.39 -15.51
N GLU A 215 14.43 27.73 -15.42
CA GLU A 215 14.02 27.04 -14.20
C GLU A 215 14.93 25.84 -13.92
N PRO A 216 15.49 25.72 -12.71
CA PRO A 216 16.45 24.69 -12.38
C PRO A 216 15.87 23.28 -12.54
N GLU A 217 14.59 23.07 -12.21
CA GLU A 217 13.95 21.75 -12.36
C GLU A 217 13.86 21.34 -13.84
N LEU A 218 13.67 22.30 -14.75
CA LEU A 218 13.61 22.04 -16.18
C LEU A 218 14.99 21.65 -16.72
N HIS A 219 16.05 22.36 -16.32
CA HIS A 219 17.42 22.01 -16.67
C HIS A 219 17.78 20.60 -16.20
N TRP A 220 17.43 20.27 -14.96
CA TRP A 220 17.66 18.94 -14.38
C TRP A 220 16.88 17.84 -15.10
N ALA A 221 15.57 18.01 -15.30
CA ALA A 221 14.74 17.04 -16.02
C ALA A 221 15.22 16.83 -17.47
N SER A 222 15.70 17.90 -18.11
CA SER A 222 16.21 17.82 -19.48
C SER A 222 17.56 17.10 -19.55
N ALA A 223 18.45 17.37 -18.58
CA ALA A 223 19.71 16.65 -18.43
C ALA A 223 19.48 15.15 -18.18
N LYS A 224 18.55 14.79 -17.29
CA LYS A 224 18.14 13.40 -17.03
C LYS A 224 17.65 12.70 -18.30
N ALA A 225 16.72 13.31 -19.03
CA ALA A 225 16.21 12.76 -20.29
C ALA A 225 17.33 12.58 -21.32
N PHE A 226 18.22 13.57 -21.44
CA PHE A 226 19.35 13.53 -22.36
C PHE A 226 20.35 12.40 -22.01
N LEU A 227 20.78 12.31 -20.76
CA LEU A 227 21.69 11.27 -20.27
C LEU A 227 21.07 9.88 -20.48
N THR A 228 19.80 9.69 -20.13
CA THR A 228 19.11 8.41 -20.28
C THR A 228 19.11 7.92 -21.73
N ILE A 229 18.98 8.83 -22.70
CA ILE A 229 19.03 8.49 -24.13
C ILE A 229 20.47 8.21 -24.60
N GLN A 230 21.46 8.96 -24.12
CA GLN A 230 22.85 8.88 -24.59
C GLN A 230 23.67 7.76 -23.95
N GLU A 231 23.40 7.40 -22.70
CA GLU A 231 24.23 6.49 -21.91
C GLU A 231 24.06 5.03 -22.33
N LYS A 232 24.61 4.66 -23.48
CA LYS A 232 24.53 3.31 -24.06
C LYS A 232 25.05 2.22 -23.12
N GLU A 233 26.12 2.51 -22.39
CA GLU A 233 26.77 1.57 -21.48
C GLU A 233 25.84 1.09 -20.37
N VAL A 234 25.16 2.00 -19.66
CA VAL A 234 24.27 1.64 -18.54
C VAL A 234 23.16 0.67 -18.98
N HIS A 235 22.54 0.94 -20.14
CA HIS A 235 21.48 0.09 -20.69
C HIS A 235 21.99 -1.24 -21.24
N SER A 236 23.20 -1.26 -21.80
CA SER A 236 23.86 -2.50 -22.24
C SER A 236 24.15 -3.40 -21.03
N VAL A 237 24.73 -2.82 -19.99
CA VAL A 237 25.04 -3.52 -18.73
C VAL A 237 23.76 -4.00 -18.04
N TRP A 238 22.66 -3.27 -18.16
CA TRP A 238 21.35 -3.72 -17.67
C TRP A 238 20.79 -4.90 -18.46
N SER A 239 20.95 -4.91 -19.79
CA SER A 239 20.49 -6.02 -20.64
C SER A 239 21.21 -7.33 -20.28
N ASP A 240 22.48 -7.24 -19.89
CA ASP A 240 23.29 -8.36 -19.40
C ASP A 240 23.25 -8.50 -17.87
N PHE A 241 22.07 -8.28 -17.27
CA PHE A 241 21.86 -8.15 -15.82
C PHE A 241 22.54 -9.20 -14.94
N TYR A 242 22.56 -10.46 -15.36
CA TYR A 242 23.10 -11.55 -14.53
C TYR A 242 24.63 -11.60 -14.48
N HIS A 243 25.31 -10.90 -15.39
CA HIS A 243 26.78 -11.00 -15.53
C HIS A 243 27.54 -9.84 -14.89
N PHE A 244 26.88 -8.74 -14.53
CA PHE A 244 27.56 -7.46 -14.24
C PHE A 244 27.17 -6.79 -12.91
N ALA A 245 26.86 -7.57 -11.86
CA ALA A 245 26.43 -7.04 -10.56
C ALA A 245 27.33 -5.91 -10.00
N GLU A 246 28.66 -6.04 -10.10
CA GLU A 246 29.59 -5.01 -9.62
C GLU A 246 29.56 -3.71 -10.46
N GLN A 247 29.27 -3.81 -11.75
CA GLN A 247 29.08 -2.62 -12.60
C GLN A 247 27.76 -1.93 -12.26
N HIS A 248 26.69 -2.67 -11.97
CA HIS A 248 25.43 -2.07 -11.49
C HIS A 248 25.64 -1.28 -10.20
N LYS A 249 26.37 -1.86 -9.23
CA LYS A 249 26.73 -1.16 -7.98
C LYS A 249 27.54 0.10 -8.22
N ARG A 250 28.45 0.10 -9.21
CA ARG A 250 29.21 1.28 -9.61
C ARG A 250 28.29 2.36 -10.16
N PHE A 251 27.35 2.03 -11.04
CA PHE A 251 26.40 3.01 -11.61
C PHE A 251 25.43 3.56 -10.56
N LEU A 252 25.02 2.75 -9.57
CA LEU A 252 24.18 3.24 -8.47
C LEU A 252 24.88 4.30 -7.60
N ARG A 253 26.22 4.26 -7.49
CA ARG A 253 27.02 5.25 -6.74
C ARG A 253 27.29 6.53 -7.54
N ASP A 254 27.07 6.53 -8.86
CA ASP A 254 27.32 7.69 -9.70
C ASP A 254 26.13 8.65 -9.65
N ALA A 255 26.36 9.89 -9.18
CA ALA A 255 25.32 10.92 -9.07
C ALA A 255 24.56 11.19 -10.37
N ASN A 256 25.19 10.96 -11.53
CA ASN A 256 24.59 11.21 -12.84
C ASN A 256 23.84 10.00 -13.41
N LEU A 257 24.13 8.79 -12.92
CA LEU A 257 23.61 7.53 -13.49
C LEU A 257 22.74 6.74 -12.51
N SER A 258 22.79 7.05 -11.21
CA SER A 258 22.04 6.38 -10.14
C SER A 258 20.55 6.30 -10.48
N PHE A 259 19.96 7.38 -10.97
CA PHE A 259 18.53 7.45 -11.29
C PHE A 259 18.14 6.52 -12.47
N ILE A 260 19.02 6.35 -13.46
CA ILE A 260 18.78 5.44 -14.59
C ILE A 260 18.75 4.00 -14.07
N MET A 261 19.73 3.64 -13.24
CA MET A 261 19.83 2.31 -12.66
C MET A 261 18.69 2.01 -11.68
N ALA A 262 18.31 2.98 -10.84
CA ALA A 262 17.18 2.85 -9.92
C ALA A 262 15.85 2.61 -10.64
N ARG A 263 15.60 3.31 -11.76
CA ARG A 263 14.41 3.09 -12.61
C ARG A 263 14.41 1.70 -13.26
N HIS A 264 15.58 1.25 -13.73
CA HIS A 264 15.74 -0.11 -14.25
C HIS A 264 15.41 -1.18 -13.19
N ILE A 265 15.97 -1.04 -11.98
CA ILE A 265 15.68 -1.93 -10.84
C ILE A 265 14.19 -1.93 -10.52
N GLN A 266 13.57 -0.75 -10.38
CA GLN A 266 12.14 -0.63 -10.08
C GLN A 266 11.27 -1.31 -11.14
N ASN A 267 11.55 -1.07 -12.43
CA ASN A 267 10.81 -1.69 -13.52
C ASN A 267 10.86 -3.22 -13.41
N ARG A 268 12.03 -3.79 -13.08
CA ARG A 268 12.19 -5.24 -12.94
C ARG A 268 11.56 -5.79 -11.66
N LEU A 269 11.62 -5.08 -10.54
CA LEU A 269 10.96 -5.48 -9.29
C LEU A 269 9.44 -5.66 -9.47
N ASN A 270 8.81 -4.82 -10.30
CA ASN A 270 7.38 -4.93 -10.58
C ASN A 270 6.99 -6.24 -11.30
N PHE A 271 7.94 -6.96 -11.91
CA PHE A 271 7.68 -8.24 -12.60
C PHE A 271 8.02 -9.48 -11.77
N PHE A 272 8.79 -9.36 -10.68
CA PHE A 272 9.31 -10.50 -9.92
C PHE A 272 8.78 -10.49 -8.47
N ILE A 273 7.78 -11.34 -8.19
CA ILE A 273 7.27 -11.59 -6.84
C ILE A 273 7.07 -13.11 -6.61
N SER A 274 8.06 -13.92 -6.97
CA SER A 274 8.08 -15.32 -6.55
C SER A 274 8.93 -15.42 -5.28
N PRO A 275 8.32 -15.67 -4.10
CA PRO A 275 9.07 -15.86 -2.86
C PRO A 275 9.91 -17.15 -2.93
N GLY A 276 11.20 -17.07 -2.58
CA GLY A 276 12.05 -18.25 -2.31
C GLY A 276 13.32 -18.38 -3.14
N GLU A 277 13.49 -17.63 -4.23
CA GLU A 277 14.73 -17.65 -5.03
C GLU A 277 15.56 -16.38 -4.79
N SER A 278 16.89 -16.54 -4.80
CA SER A 278 17.82 -15.40 -4.74
C SER A 278 17.53 -14.47 -5.92
N ASN A 279 17.04 -13.28 -5.65
CA ASN A 279 16.71 -12.30 -6.69
C ASN A 279 17.79 -11.22 -6.73
N PRO A 280 18.71 -11.25 -7.71
CA PRO A 280 19.76 -10.23 -7.83
C PRO A 280 19.19 -8.80 -7.98
N THR A 281 17.94 -8.66 -8.43
CA THR A 281 17.23 -7.37 -8.47
C THR A 281 16.91 -6.84 -7.08
N LEU A 282 16.53 -7.73 -6.16
CA LEU A 282 16.30 -7.37 -4.76
C LEU A 282 17.61 -6.97 -4.10
N ASP A 283 18.71 -7.70 -4.35
CA ASP A 283 20.03 -7.34 -3.79
C ASP A 283 20.49 -5.95 -4.25
N LEU A 284 20.32 -5.64 -5.54
CA LEU A 284 20.63 -4.30 -6.08
C LEU A 284 19.69 -3.22 -5.53
N TRP A 285 18.43 -3.56 -5.28
CA TRP A 285 17.49 -2.63 -4.64
C TRP A 285 17.88 -2.33 -3.20
N LEU A 286 18.18 -3.36 -2.39
CA LEU A 286 18.66 -3.18 -1.02
C LEU A 286 19.93 -2.33 -0.98
N TYR A 287 20.86 -2.60 -1.91
CA TYR A 287 22.06 -1.80 -2.08
C TYR A 287 21.77 -0.34 -2.52
N HIS A 288 20.75 -0.11 -3.35
CA HIS A 288 20.28 1.24 -3.67
C HIS A 288 19.74 1.96 -2.43
N LEU A 289 19.05 1.27 -1.52
CA LEU A 289 18.58 1.86 -0.26
C LEU A 289 19.73 2.19 0.70
N GLU A 290 20.79 1.38 0.73
CA GLU A 290 22.03 1.71 1.47
C GLU A 290 22.68 2.99 0.92
N ILE A 291 22.68 3.16 -0.40
CA ILE A 291 23.12 4.40 -1.05
C ILE A 291 22.20 5.55 -0.67
N ALA A 292 20.88 5.35 -0.66
CA ALA A 292 19.92 6.37 -0.22
C ALA A 292 20.13 6.82 1.23
N ALA A 293 20.54 5.90 2.10
CA ALA A 293 20.87 6.20 3.49
C ALA A 293 22.17 7.02 3.63
N SER A 294 23.17 6.76 2.77
CA SER A 294 24.50 7.37 2.85
C SER A 294 24.67 8.64 1.99
N HIS A 295 23.96 8.74 0.88
CA HIS A 295 24.04 9.79 -0.14
C HIS A 295 22.62 10.18 -0.59
N PRO A 296 21.80 10.76 0.28
CA PRO A 296 20.40 11.08 -0.03
C PRO A 296 20.21 12.06 -1.19
N GLU A 297 21.23 12.85 -1.53
CA GLU A 297 21.22 13.85 -2.59
C GLU A 297 21.23 13.26 -4.00
N ILE A 298 21.73 12.03 -4.18
CA ILE A 298 21.78 11.36 -5.49
C ILE A 298 20.58 10.46 -5.76
N VAL A 299 19.60 10.44 -4.85
CA VAL A 299 18.44 9.53 -4.91
C VAL A 299 17.19 10.24 -5.41
N GLU A 300 16.50 9.56 -6.32
CA GLU A 300 15.19 9.99 -6.80
C GLU A 300 14.11 9.54 -5.79
N TRP A 301 13.90 10.33 -4.74
CA TRP A 301 13.01 9.97 -3.63
C TRP A 301 11.59 9.61 -4.05
N GLU A 302 11.05 10.26 -5.07
CA GLU A 302 9.73 9.93 -5.60
C GLU A 302 9.64 8.47 -6.07
N LEU A 303 10.72 7.91 -6.63
CA LEU A 303 10.78 6.53 -7.07
C LEU A 303 10.71 5.56 -5.87
N VAL A 304 11.53 5.82 -4.85
CA VAL A 304 11.58 4.99 -3.62
C VAL A 304 10.25 5.06 -2.87
N ASP A 305 9.72 6.28 -2.70
CA ASP A 305 8.47 6.56 -1.99
C ASP A 305 7.26 5.92 -2.71
N ASN A 306 7.19 6.02 -4.05
CA ASN A 306 6.15 5.36 -4.84
C ASN A 306 6.25 3.83 -4.77
N HIS A 307 7.48 3.29 -4.80
CA HIS A 307 7.68 1.84 -4.76
C HIS A 307 7.15 1.25 -3.45
N PHE A 308 7.51 1.83 -2.30
CA PHE A 308 7.02 1.37 -1.01
C PHE A 308 5.54 1.66 -0.75
N ALA A 309 5.02 2.75 -1.30
CA ALA A 309 3.58 3.01 -1.26
C ALA A 309 2.78 1.94 -2.03
N SER A 310 3.34 1.39 -3.11
CA SER A 310 2.64 0.46 -4.01
C SER A 310 2.91 -1.01 -3.70
N ASN A 311 4.03 -1.34 -3.06
CA ASN A 311 4.47 -2.71 -2.82
C ASN A 311 4.80 -2.97 -1.33
N PRO A 312 3.79 -3.05 -0.45
CA PRO A 312 4.02 -3.28 0.98
C PRO A 312 4.93 -4.47 1.31
N PRO A 313 4.80 -5.67 0.69
CA PRO A 313 5.63 -6.82 1.04
C PRO A 313 7.14 -6.56 0.97
N PHE A 314 7.61 -5.70 0.07
CA PHE A 314 9.02 -5.35 -0.06
C PHE A 314 9.58 -4.62 1.17
N LEU A 315 8.73 -3.92 1.93
CA LEU A 315 9.15 -3.26 3.16
C LEU A 315 9.68 -4.28 4.18
N VAL A 316 9.17 -5.52 4.20
CA VAL A 316 9.64 -6.59 5.12
C VAL A 316 11.12 -6.85 4.87
N TRP A 317 11.51 -7.07 3.62
CA TRP A 317 12.90 -7.36 3.24
C TRP A 317 13.82 -6.16 3.37
N ALA A 318 13.28 -4.95 3.23
CA ALA A 318 14.04 -3.70 3.28
C ALA A 318 14.00 -3.03 4.66
N SER A 319 13.44 -3.67 5.70
CA SER A 319 13.09 -3.03 6.97
C SER A 319 14.26 -2.27 7.61
N LYS A 320 15.44 -2.90 7.68
CA LYS A 320 16.68 -2.32 8.20
C LYS A 320 17.18 -1.13 7.38
N SER A 321 17.02 -1.17 6.06
CA SER A 321 17.46 -0.11 5.16
C SER A 321 16.47 1.06 5.09
N ILE A 322 15.20 0.84 5.42
CA ILE A 322 14.14 1.88 5.37
C ILE A 322 14.24 2.85 6.53
N VAL A 323 14.55 2.38 7.74
CA VAL A 323 14.55 3.24 8.94
C VAL A 323 15.46 4.47 8.77
N PRO A 324 16.70 4.35 8.25
CA PRO A 324 17.57 5.50 8.02
C PRO A 324 17.08 6.48 6.95
N ILE A 325 16.15 6.09 6.07
CA ILE A 325 15.73 6.92 4.92
C ILE A 325 14.27 7.37 4.99
N ALA A 326 13.50 6.87 5.96
CA ALA A 326 12.06 7.08 6.04
C ALA A 326 11.65 8.57 6.12
N TYR A 327 12.52 9.44 6.65
CA TYR A 327 12.26 10.88 6.72
C TYR A 327 12.23 11.58 5.35
N HIS A 328 12.81 10.97 4.32
CA HIS A 328 12.77 11.46 2.95
C HIS A 328 11.57 10.96 2.13
N MET A 329 10.70 10.13 2.72
CA MET A 329 9.60 9.46 2.02
C MET A 329 8.23 9.97 2.51
N PRO A 330 7.71 11.10 1.98
CA PRO A 330 6.49 11.71 2.48
C PRO A 330 5.22 10.87 2.23
N LYS A 331 5.11 10.14 1.12
CA LYS A 331 3.93 9.28 0.85
C LYS A 331 3.95 8.07 1.77
N PHE A 332 5.11 7.46 2.01
CA PHE A 332 5.31 6.41 3.01
C PHE A 332 4.89 6.92 4.39
N ARG A 333 5.40 8.09 4.79
CA ARG A 333 5.05 8.71 6.08
C ARG A 333 3.54 8.94 6.20
N SER A 334 2.91 9.49 5.17
CA SER A 334 1.47 9.75 5.15
C SER A 334 0.68 8.44 5.28
N LYS A 335 1.00 7.44 4.45
CA LYS A 335 0.32 6.14 4.41
C LYS A 335 0.39 5.41 5.75
N TYR A 336 1.56 5.39 6.38
CA TYR A 336 1.83 4.67 7.63
C TYR A 336 1.77 5.59 8.87
N SER A 337 1.18 6.78 8.75
CA SER A 337 1.09 7.71 9.88
C SER A 337 0.17 7.16 10.97
N VAL A 338 0.48 7.51 12.23
CA VAL A 338 -0.40 7.21 13.37
C VAL A 338 -1.81 7.76 13.16
N GLN A 339 -1.93 8.94 12.55
CA GLN A 339 -3.23 9.55 12.27
C GLN A 339 -4.03 8.74 11.25
N THR A 340 -3.41 8.31 10.14
CA THR A 340 -4.06 7.48 9.13
C THR A 340 -4.45 6.12 9.71
N ALA A 341 -3.60 5.51 10.54
CA ALA A 341 -3.92 4.26 11.21
C ALA A 341 -5.11 4.44 12.20
N ARG A 342 -5.14 5.55 12.93
CA ARG A 342 -6.25 5.92 13.81
C ARG A 342 -7.57 6.06 13.05
N GLU A 343 -7.56 6.72 11.90
CA GLU A 343 -8.76 6.87 11.05
C GLU A 343 -9.23 5.54 10.48
N GLN A 344 -8.29 4.64 10.13
CA GLN A 344 -8.60 3.34 9.55
C GLN A 344 -9.09 2.31 10.59
N LEU A 345 -8.64 2.39 11.85
CA LEU A 345 -9.10 1.48 12.92
C LEU A 345 -10.62 1.48 13.13
N PHE A 346 -11.32 2.57 12.75
CA PHE A 346 -12.77 2.72 12.90
C PHE A 346 -13.53 2.70 11.57
N SER A 347 -12.83 2.48 10.47
CA SER A 347 -13.46 2.28 9.17
C SER A 347 -14.14 0.90 9.16
N ALA A 348 -15.47 0.88 9.04
CA ALA A 348 -16.25 -0.35 8.85
C ALA A 348 -15.94 -1.06 7.52
N GLU A 349 -15.26 -0.38 6.58
CA GLU A 349 -14.76 -1.03 5.38
C GLU A 349 -13.50 -1.82 5.72
N ASP A 350 -13.67 -3.15 5.64
CA ASP A 350 -12.78 -4.27 5.95
C ASP A 350 -11.47 -4.29 5.14
N LYS A 351 -10.76 -3.15 5.11
CA LYS A 351 -9.36 -3.08 4.71
C LYS A 351 -8.56 -3.16 5.97
N THR A 352 -8.59 -4.35 6.59
CA THR A 352 -7.62 -4.69 7.62
C THR A 352 -6.26 -4.26 7.09
N TYR A 353 -5.60 -3.37 7.82
CA TYR A 353 -4.17 -3.21 7.69
C TYR A 353 -3.60 -4.63 7.64
N ASP A 354 -2.67 -4.90 6.73
CA ASP A 354 -2.01 -6.20 6.71
C ASP A 354 -1.11 -6.25 7.97
N PHE A 355 -1.72 -6.55 9.11
CA PHE A 355 -1.07 -6.65 10.41
C PHE A 355 -0.04 -7.77 10.41
N GLN A 356 -0.21 -8.77 9.53
CA GLN A 356 0.81 -9.77 9.27
C GLN A 356 2.03 -9.16 8.60
N PHE A 357 1.84 -8.34 7.57
CA PHE A 357 2.91 -7.57 6.99
C PHE A 357 3.59 -6.66 8.02
N LEU A 358 2.84 -5.91 8.84
CA LEU A 358 3.41 -5.03 9.86
C LEU A 358 4.19 -5.80 10.92
N TYR A 359 3.66 -6.93 11.38
CA TYR A 359 4.34 -7.80 12.34
C TYR A 359 5.63 -8.37 11.74
N LYS A 360 5.58 -8.89 10.51
CA LYS A 360 6.76 -9.42 9.80
C LYS A 360 7.80 -8.35 9.55
N PHE A 361 7.38 -7.13 9.24
CA PHE A 361 8.28 -5.99 9.14
C PHE A 361 9.03 -5.74 10.45
N LEU A 362 8.32 -5.74 11.59
CA LEU A 362 8.95 -5.53 12.91
C LEU A 362 9.87 -6.70 13.30
N GLU A 363 9.47 -7.93 12.98
CA GLU A 363 10.26 -9.14 13.21
C GLU A 363 11.60 -9.08 12.46
N GLU A 364 11.58 -8.75 11.16
CA GLU A 364 12.79 -8.59 10.36
C GLU A 364 13.61 -7.35 10.75
N LEU A 365 12.95 -6.24 11.15
CA LEU A 365 13.65 -5.04 11.58
C LEU A 365 14.48 -5.31 12.83
N CYS A 366 13.91 -6.04 13.80
CA CYS A 366 14.50 -6.24 15.11
C CYS A 366 15.21 -7.60 15.26
N ASP A 367 15.21 -8.43 14.21
CA ASP A 367 15.64 -9.84 14.24
C ASP A 367 14.99 -10.64 15.39
N SER A 368 13.74 -10.30 15.74
CA SER A 368 13.04 -10.89 16.88
C SER A 368 11.53 -10.77 16.78
N ALA A 369 10.83 -11.85 17.08
CA ALA A 369 9.37 -11.90 17.24
C ALA A 369 8.90 -11.43 18.64
N ASP A 370 9.82 -11.23 19.60
CA ASP A 370 9.50 -10.86 20.97
C ASP A 370 9.24 -9.35 21.10
N LEU A 371 8.09 -8.99 21.68
CA LEU A 371 7.67 -7.59 21.87
C LEU A 371 8.72 -6.77 22.64
N ALA A 372 9.24 -7.30 23.75
CA ALA A 372 10.17 -6.55 24.60
C ALA A 372 11.46 -6.22 23.84
N THR A 373 12.00 -7.20 23.11
CA THR A 373 13.17 -7.05 22.23
C THR A 373 12.91 -6.02 21.14
N GLN A 374 11.72 -6.06 20.50
CA GLN A 374 11.35 -5.06 19.49
C GLN A 374 11.28 -3.65 20.09
N LEU A 375 10.60 -3.47 21.23
CA LEU A 375 10.50 -2.17 21.90
C LEU A 375 11.87 -1.64 22.33
N GLU A 376 12.73 -2.49 22.88
CA GLU A 376 14.11 -2.14 23.24
C GLU A 376 14.91 -1.70 22.01
N HIS A 377 14.79 -2.45 20.90
CA HIS A 377 15.42 -2.10 19.63
C HIS A 377 14.96 -0.72 19.12
N ILE A 378 13.64 -0.46 19.09
CA ILE A 378 13.10 0.84 18.68
C ILE A 378 13.58 1.97 19.61
N ARG A 379 13.65 1.73 20.92
CA ARG A 379 14.14 2.71 21.92
C ARG A 379 15.62 3.01 21.77
N SER A 380 16.40 2.09 21.21
CA SER A 380 17.85 2.23 21.00
C SER A 380 18.23 3.13 19.80
N PHE A 381 17.28 3.45 18.92
CA PHE A 381 17.53 4.35 17.79
C PHE A 381 17.94 5.76 18.26
N PRO A 382 18.77 6.48 17.48
CA PRO A 382 19.09 7.88 17.74
C PRO A 382 17.84 8.73 17.93
N ASP A 383 17.90 9.76 18.79
CA ASP A 383 16.75 10.61 19.13
C ASP A 383 16.03 11.20 17.91
N THR A 384 16.78 11.58 16.88
CA THR A 384 16.26 12.11 15.62
C THR A 384 15.40 11.07 14.89
N THR A 385 15.94 9.85 14.73
CA THR A 385 15.25 8.72 14.12
C THR A 385 14.04 8.32 14.95
N ARG A 386 14.19 8.22 16.27
CA ARG A 386 13.12 7.85 17.19
C ARG A 386 11.96 8.86 17.17
N HIS A 387 12.27 10.16 17.18
CA HIS A 387 11.26 11.21 17.08
C HIS A 387 10.48 11.11 15.76
N PHE A 388 11.16 10.83 14.65
CA PHE A 388 10.52 10.60 13.36
C PHE A 388 9.63 9.34 13.38
N LEU A 389 10.18 8.20 13.82
CA LEU A 389 9.50 6.92 13.83
C LEU A 389 8.24 6.94 14.73
N ARG A 390 8.22 7.73 15.81
CA ARG A 390 7.02 7.91 16.66
C ARG A 390 5.81 8.46 15.91
N THR A 391 6.01 9.13 14.77
CA THR A 391 4.93 9.69 13.95
C THR A 391 4.29 8.67 13.00
N ILE A 392 4.88 7.47 12.88
CA ILE A 392 4.39 6.37 12.05
C ILE A 392 4.14 5.13 12.90
N VAL A 393 3.35 4.18 12.38
CA VAL A 393 2.96 2.97 13.13
C VAL A 393 4.16 2.12 13.59
N PHE A 394 5.27 2.12 12.85
CA PHE A 394 6.44 1.28 13.12
C PHE A 394 7.31 1.74 14.29
N GLY A 395 7.17 2.99 14.75
CA GLY A 395 7.92 3.51 15.90
C GLY A 395 7.06 3.95 17.07
N ASN A 396 5.75 3.74 16.97
CA ASN A 396 4.83 4.05 18.04
C ASN A 396 4.61 2.78 18.87
N GLU A 397 5.10 2.78 20.11
CA GLU A 397 5.07 1.60 20.99
C GLU A 397 3.65 1.07 21.24
N LEU A 398 2.65 1.96 21.32
CA LEU A 398 1.24 1.56 21.43
C LEU A 398 0.78 0.80 20.18
N PHE A 399 1.12 1.26 18.97
CA PHE A 399 0.78 0.52 17.75
C PHE A 399 1.53 -0.79 17.62
N ILE A 400 2.79 -0.86 18.03
CA ILE A 400 3.56 -2.11 18.05
C ILE A 400 2.85 -3.14 18.95
N ALA A 401 2.53 -2.77 20.19
CA ALA A 401 1.76 -3.63 21.10
C ALA A 401 0.41 -4.06 20.51
N TYR A 402 -0.30 -3.13 19.85
CA TYR A 402 -1.55 -3.43 19.16
C TYR A 402 -1.37 -4.43 18.01
N ILE A 403 -0.34 -4.27 17.17
CA ILE A 403 -0.01 -5.18 16.06
C ILE A 403 0.24 -6.59 16.60
N HIS A 404 0.98 -6.73 17.69
CA HIS A 404 1.21 -8.02 18.35
C HIS A 404 -0.09 -8.67 18.82
N ILE A 405 -0.96 -7.93 19.51
CA ILE A 405 -2.26 -8.46 19.94
C ILE A 405 -3.13 -8.87 18.75
N VAL A 406 -3.20 -8.07 17.69
CA VAL A 406 -4.00 -8.43 16.51
C VAL A 406 -3.40 -9.67 15.83
N PHE A 407 -2.09 -9.70 15.65
CA PHE A 407 -1.42 -10.80 14.97
C PHE A 407 -1.57 -12.13 15.73
N HIS A 408 -1.37 -12.13 17.04
CA HIS A 408 -1.46 -13.34 17.87
C HIS A 408 -2.91 -13.66 18.30
N GLY A 409 -3.72 -12.64 18.56
CA GLY A 409 -5.04 -12.75 19.17
C GLY A 409 -6.24 -12.65 18.24
N ALA A 410 -6.09 -12.10 17.02
CA ALA A 410 -7.20 -11.97 16.07
C ALA A 410 -7.22 -13.05 14.99
N LYS A 411 -6.05 -13.57 14.58
CA LYS A 411 -5.90 -14.46 13.41
C LYS A 411 -6.82 -15.69 13.48
N PRO A 412 -7.85 -15.76 12.62
CA PRO A 412 -8.59 -16.99 12.40
C PRO A 412 -7.70 -17.98 11.64
N LEU A 413 -7.83 -19.26 11.97
CA LEU A 413 -7.15 -20.44 11.42
C LEU A 413 -7.12 -20.58 9.87
N LEU A 414 -7.80 -19.73 9.10
CA LEU A 414 -8.20 -20.02 7.72
C LEU A 414 -7.20 -19.59 6.64
N GLU A 415 -6.22 -18.73 6.93
CA GLU A 415 -5.33 -18.18 5.88
C GLU A 415 -3.87 -18.69 5.91
N MET A 416 -3.50 -19.51 6.90
CA MET A 416 -2.21 -20.19 6.86
C MET A 416 -2.30 -21.38 5.88
N PRO A 417 -1.37 -21.53 4.93
CA PRO A 417 -1.28 -22.76 4.15
C PRO A 417 -1.26 -23.94 5.12
N VAL A 418 -2.11 -24.93 4.85
CA VAL A 418 -2.34 -26.14 5.67
C VAL A 418 -1.03 -26.87 6.01
N SER A 419 0.08 -26.57 5.32
CA SER A 419 1.41 -27.15 5.52
C SER A 419 2.12 -26.77 6.84
N LEU A 420 1.65 -25.79 7.61
CA LEU A 420 2.21 -25.47 8.95
C LEU A 420 1.12 -25.22 10.01
N GLY A 421 -0.10 -25.73 9.79
CA GLY A 421 -1.34 -25.38 10.52
C GLY A 421 -1.31 -25.55 12.04
N PHE A 422 -0.94 -24.48 12.75
CA PHE A 422 -1.24 -24.33 14.17
C PHE A 422 -2.47 -23.40 14.36
N PRO A 423 -3.35 -23.66 15.33
CA PRO A 423 -4.45 -22.77 15.68
C PRO A 423 -3.94 -21.43 16.17
N SER A 424 -4.78 -20.40 16.13
CA SER A 424 -4.61 -19.32 17.10
C SER A 424 -4.87 -19.94 18.47
N VAL A 425 -3.77 -20.03 19.22
CA VAL A 425 -3.70 -20.63 20.53
C VAL A 425 -3.53 -19.51 21.54
N ILE A 426 -4.46 -19.41 22.48
CA ILE A 426 -4.25 -18.60 23.68
C ILE A 426 -3.85 -19.55 24.80
N ALA A 427 -2.69 -19.29 25.41
CA ALA A 427 -2.27 -19.99 26.61
C ALA A 427 -3.24 -19.68 27.77
N THR A 428 -3.58 -20.69 28.55
CA THR A 428 -4.52 -20.64 29.70
C THR A 428 -4.18 -19.59 30.78
N LYS A 429 -2.97 -19.04 30.80
CA LYS A 429 -2.55 -17.96 31.72
C LYS A 429 -2.07 -16.72 30.97
N GLY A 430 -2.77 -16.35 29.91
CA GLY A 430 -2.42 -15.27 28.98
C GLY A 430 -2.13 -13.94 29.67
N GLU A 431 -0.88 -13.75 30.07
CA GLU A 431 -0.30 -12.42 30.22
C GLU A 431 -0.07 -11.94 28.79
N PHE A 432 -0.86 -10.96 28.35
CA PHE A 432 -0.56 -10.20 27.15
C PHE A 432 0.37 -9.05 27.60
N PRO A 433 1.71 -9.19 27.52
CA PRO A 433 2.62 -8.11 27.90
C PRO A 433 2.33 -6.82 27.12
N GLU A 434 1.74 -6.93 25.93
CA GLU A 434 1.24 -5.82 25.13
C GLU A 434 0.22 -4.97 25.88
N CYS A 435 -0.65 -5.57 26.70
CA CYS A 435 -1.63 -4.83 27.50
C CYS A 435 -0.97 -3.94 28.55
N ALA A 436 0.19 -4.35 29.10
CA ALA A 436 0.95 -3.54 30.03
C ALA A 436 1.52 -2.27 29.35
N VAL A 437 1.86 -2.34 28.06
CA VAL A 437 2.29 -1.17 27.27
C VAL A 437 1.17 -0.13 27.22
N PHE A 438 -0.07 -0.54 26.95
CA PHE A 438 -1.20 0.40 26.93
C PHE A 438 -1.44 1.07 28.28
N LEU A 439 -1.41 0.29 29.37
CA LEU A 439 -1.63 0.81 30.71
C LEU A 439 -0.53 1.78 31.13
N TYR A 440 0.73 1.46 30.80
CA TYR A 440 1.86 2.36 31.04
C TYR A 440 1.64 3.74 30.40
N TYR A 441 1.25 3.77 29.12
CA TYR A 441 1.01 5.02 28.39
C TYR A 441 -0.30 5.72 28.78
N LEU A 442 -1.32 4.96 29.21
CA LEU A 442 -2.55 5.54 29.77
C LEU A 442 -2.26 6.33 31.05
N GLU A 443 -1.29 5.88 31.86
CA GLU A 443 -0.93 6.52 33.12
C GLU A 443 0.16 7.59 32.95
N HIS A 444 1.20 7.30 32.17
CA HIS A 444 2.42 8.11 32.12
C HIS A 444 2.64 8.82 30.77
N GLY A 445 1.81 8.55 29.77
CA GLY A 445 1.93 9.15 28.44
C GLY A 445 1.55 10.63 28.40
N THR A 446 1.91 11.29 27.30
CA THR A 446 1.36 12.61 26.94
C THR A 446 -0.14 12.54 26.69
N SER A 447 -0.84 13.67 26.66
CA SER A 447 -2.29 13.70 26.39
C SER A 447 -2.69 12.92 25.12
N ASP A 448 -1.94 13.11 24.03
CA ASP A 448 -2.20 12.44 22.76
C ASP A 448 -1.95 10.91 22.85
N GLU A 449 -0.92 10.50 23.60
CA GLU A 449 -0.62 9.08 23.84
C GLU A 449 -1.64 8.43 24.78
N GLN A 450 -2.14 9.15 25.79
CA GLN A 450 -3.19 8.68 26.68
C GLN A 450 -4.49 8.46 25.90
N ASP A 451 -4.88 9.42 25.06
CA ASP A 451 -6.05 9.32 24.19
C ASP A 451 -5.92 8.13 23.22
N LEU A 452 -4.72 7.92 22.66
CA LEU A 452 -4.44 6.78 21.78
C LEU A 452 -4.45 5.45 22.56
N ALA A 453 -3.90 5.41 23.77
CA ALA A 453 -3.91 4.22 24.62
C ALA A 453 -5.34 3.81 24.98
N GLU A 454 -6.18 4.76 25.39
CA GLU A 454 -7.60 4.54 25.69
C GLU A 454 -8.35 3.98 24.47
N LEU A 455 -8.10 4.57 23.29
CA LEU A 455 -8.67 4.13 22.02
C LEU A 455 -8.28 2.67 21.68
N LEU A 456 -6.99 2.34 21.82
CA LEU A 456 -6.48 1.00 21.50
C LEU A 456 -6.91 -0.03 22.55
N ILE A 457 -6.99 0.33 23.83
CA ILE A 457 -7.57 -0.52 24.89
C ILE A 457 -9.01 -0.89 24.54
N SER A 458 -9.81 0.08 24.10
CA SER A 458 -11.17 -0.16 23.63
C SER A 458 -11.18 -1.11 22.44
N ALA A 459 -10.37 -0.86 21.41
CA ALA A 459 -10.30 -1.72 20.22
C ALA A 459 -9.86 -3.16 20.56
N VAL A 460 -8.82 -3.32 21.36
CA VAL A 460 -8.29 -4.62 21.80
C VAL A 460 -9.30 -5.41 22.62
N SER A 461 -10.05 -4.73 23.49
CA SER A 461 -11.11 -5.36 24.28
C SER A 461 -12.23 -5.94 23.41
N GLN A 462 -12.36 -5.46 22.17
CA GLN A 462 -13.30 -5.99 21.18
C GLN A 462 -12.74 -7.14 20.36
N ILE A 463 -11.41 -7.31 20.27
CA ILE A 463 -10.79 -8.39 19.48
C ILE A 463 -11.12 -9.75 20.10
N ASN A 464 -10.85 -9.92 21.40
CA ASN A 464 -11.25 -11.10 22.15
C ASN A 464 -11.34 -10.79 23.66
N ARG A 465 -12.12 -11.60 24.38
CA ARG A 465 -12.35 -11.42 25.82
C ARG A 465 -11.11 -11.66 26.68
N TYR A 466 -10.11 -12.39 26.17
CA TYR A 466 -8.88 -12.67 26.91
C TYR A 466 -8.01 -11.42 27.02
N CYS A 467 -7.96 -10.60 25.97
CA CYS A 467 -7.32 -9.30 26.02
C CYS A 467 -8.01 -8.39 27.05
N LYS A 468 -9.36 -8.32 27.01
CA LYS A 468 -10.15 -7.58 28.01
C LYS A 468 -9.86 -8.05 29.44
N SER A 469 -9.87 -9.37 29.65
CA SER A 469 -9.63 -9.96 30.98
C SER A 469 -8.22 -9.67 31.48
N SER A 470 -7.24 -9.61 30.58
CA SER A 470 -5.84 -9.32 30.92
C SER A 470 -5.65 -7.86 31.31
N ILE A 471 -6.33 -6.93 30.61
CA ILE A 471 -6.35 -5.51 30.99
C ILE A 471 -6.97 -5.34 32.38
N ILE A 472 -8.11 -6.00 32.65
CA ILE A 472 -8.76 -5.97 33.97
C ILE A 472 -7.82 -6.53 35.05
N ALA A 473 -7.21 -7.69 34.82
CA ALA A 473 -6.31 -8.32 35.77
C ALA A 473 -5.09 -7.44 36.11
N LEU A 474 -4.51 -6.77 35.10
CA LEU A 474 -3.41 -5.83 35.31
C LEU A 474 -3.85 -4.60 36.12
N VAL A 475 -5.04 -4.08 35.86
CA VAL A 475 -5.62 -2.93 36.59
C VAL A 475 -5.95 -3.30 38.04
N ASP A 476 -6.46 -4.51 38.29
CA ASP A 476 -6.83 -4.99 39.62
C ASP A 476 -5.60 -5.41 40.46
N GLY A 477 -4.49 -5.78 39.82
CA GLY A 477 -3.24 -6.18 40.47
C GLY A 477 -2.36 -5.02 40.93
N GLU A 478 -2.54 -3.83 40.37
CA GLU A 478 -1.71 -2.63 40.62
C GLU A 478 -2.47 -1.60 41.48
N PRO A 479 -2.11 -1.41 42.77
CA PRO A 479 -2.83 -0.49 43.65
C PRO A 479 -2.76 1.00 43.23
N GLU A 480 -1.79 1.40 42.40
CA GLU A 480 -1.65 2.78 41.89
C GLU A 480 -2.55 3.06 40.66
N VAL A 481 -2.84 2.06 39.82
CA VAL A 481 -3.62 2.20 38.57
C VAL A 481 -5.11 2.54 38.84
N HIS A 482 -5.60 2.26 40.05
CA HIS A 482 -6.98 2.53 40.46
C HIS A 482 -7.43 4.00 40.29
N LYS A 483 -6.53 4.98 40.25
CA LYS A 483 -6.88 6.40 40.03
C LYS A 483 -7.50 6.67 38.66
N ASN A 484 -7.20 5.83 37.65
CA ASN A 484 -7.73 5.96 36.29
C ASN A 484 -8.84 4.94 35.94
N ALA A 485 -9.24 4.09 36.88
CA ALA A 485 -10.24 3.03 36.66
C ALA A 485 -11.62 3.56 36.18
N SER A 486 -11.96 4.81 36.50
CA SER A 486 -13.20 5.45 36.03
C SER A 486 -13.19 5.73 34.51
N LYS A 487 -12.03 5.96 33.89
CA LYS A 487 -11.93 6.10 32.42
C LYS A 487 -12.10 4.75 31.72
N LEU A 488 -11.54 3.69 32.30
CA LEU A 488 -11.71 2.32 31.81
C LEU A 488 -13.16 1.83 31.93
N ALA A 489 -13.86 2.19 33.02
CA ALA A 489 -15.27 1.88 33.20
C ALA A 489 -16.16 2.46 32.08
N TRP A 490 -15.80 3.62 31.51
CA TRP A 490 -16.52 4.22 30.39
C TRP A 490 -16.33 3.45 29.07
N ALA A 491 -15.11 2.97 28.78
CA ALA A 491 -14.84 2.14 27.59
C ALA A 491 -15.63 0.82 27.58
N HIS A 492 -16.02 0.32 28.76
CA HIS A 492 -16.82 -0.90 28.90
C HIS A 492 -18.28 -0.77 28.41
N GLU A 493 -18.88 0.43 28.41
CA GLU A 493 -20.32 0.61 28.14
C GLU A 493 -20.70 0.73 26.65
N ARG A 494 -19.72 0.79 25.73
CA ARG A 494 -19.94 1.14 24.30
C ARG A 494 -19.57 0.05 23.27
N ILE A 495 -19.71 -1.21 23.62
CA ILE A 495 -19.22 -2.32 22.78
C ILE A 495 -20.37 -3.03 22.07
N SER A 496 -20.43 -2.92 20.74
CA SER A 496 -21.23 -3.77 19.86
C SER A 496 -20.36 -4.29 18.71
N CYS A 497 -20.36 -5.60 18.48
CA CYS A 497 -19.55 -6.26 17.46
C CYS A 497 -20.32 -6.42 16.14
N PRO A 498 -19.77 -6.03 14.97
CA PRO A 498 -20.35 -6.37 13.67
C PRO A 498 -20.09 -7.84 13.33
N ALA A 499 -21.11 -8.54 12.80
CA ALA A 499 -21.04 -9.95 12.43
C ALA A 499 -21.33 -10.16 10.93
N SER A 500 -20.36 -10.64 10.16
CA SER A 500 -20.58 -11.40 8.92
C SER A 500 -19.29 -12.02 8.38
N GLU A 501 -19.21 -13.35 8.26
CA GLU A 501 -18.24 -14.10 7.43
C GLU A 501 -18.53 -15.64 7.48
N PRO A 502 -17.91 -16.50 6.65
CA PRO A 502 -18.42 -17.86 6.36
C PRO A 502 -18.26 -18.90 7.49
N ASP A 503 -19.23 -19.81 7.58
CA ASP A 503 -19.32 -20.90 8.57
C ASP A 503 -18.21 -21.96 8.43
N THR A 504 -17.53 -22.28 9.54
CA THR A 504 -16.64 -23.45 9.64
C THR A 504 -17.41 -24.65 10.21
N LYS A 505 -17.11 -25.87 9.74
CA LYS A 505 -17.80 -27.12 10.16
C LYS A 505 -16.83 -28.12 10.80
N LEU A 506 -17.19 -28.65 11.96
CA LEU A 506 -16.49 -29.73 12.68
C LEU A 506 -17.47 -30.88 12.91
N ARG A 507 -17.05 -32.13 12.75
CA ARG A 507 -17.95 -33.30 12.84
C ARG A 507 -17.88 -33.95 14.22
N ARG A 508 -19.03 -34.25 14.81
CA ARG A 508 -19.14 -35.05 16.04
C ARG A 508 -18.87 -36.51 15.71
N PHE A 509 -17.90 -37.10 16.37
CA PHE A 509 -17.77 -38.54 16.45
C PHE A 509 -18.47 -39.01 17.73
N GLN A 510 -19.55 -39.78 17.62
CA GLN A 510 -20.08 -40.52 18.77
C GLN A 510 -19.16 -41.72 18.97
N PHE A 511 -18.36 -41.69 20.03
CA PHE A 511 -17.58 -42.84 20.47
C PHE A 511 -18.44 -43.67 21.42
N SER A 512 -19.20 -44.62 20.88
CA SER A 512 -19.61 -45.78 21.64
C SER A 512 -18.50 -46.82 21.50
N GLU A 513 -18.03 -47.37 22.62
CA GLU A 513 -17.01 -48.44 22.66
C GLU A 513 -17.42 -49.67 21.82
N ASN A 514 -18.71 -49.79 21.49
CA ASN A 514 -19.29 -50.84 20.65
C ASN A 514 -19.43 -50.48 19.16
N ASP A 515 -19.33 -49.21 18.76
CA ASP A 515 -19.62 -48.78 17.37
C ASP A 515 -18.48 -49.09 16.39
N TYR A 516 -17.23 -49.17 16.87
CA TYR A 516 -16.09 -49.51 16.01
C TYR A 516 -16.13 -50.96 15.49
N ARG A 517 -16.83 -51.86 16.20
CA ARG A 517 -16.99 -53.27 15.78
C ARG A 517 -18.16 -53.48 14.81
N ASN A 518 -19.12 -52.56 14.75
CA ASN A 518 -20.28 -52.66 13.88
C ASN A 518 -20.18 -51.66 12.71
N LYS A 519 -19.47 -52.06 11.64
CA LYS A 519 -19.33 -51.33 10.37
C LYS A 519 -20.65 -50.96 9.64
N GLY A 520 -21.82 -51.23 10.21
CA GLY A 520 -23.14 -51.07 9.58
C GLY A 520 -24.08 -50.03 10.21
N SER A 521 -23.70 -49.32 11.28
CA SER A 521 -24.60 -48.37 11.96
C SER A 521 -23.98 -46.97 12.13
N MET A 522 -23.43 -46.41 11.06
CA MET A 522 -22.80 -45.08 11.07
C MET A 522 -23.79 -43.95 10.71
N ASP A 523 -25.07 -44.13 11.01
CA ASP A 523 -26.18 -43.43 10.36
C ASP A 523 -26.59 -42.10 11.04
N ARG A 524 -25.87 -41.66 12.07
CA ARG A 524 -26.15 -40.39 12.77
C ARG A 524 -24.86 -39.64 13.08
N ARG A 525 -24.55 -38.63 12.25
CA ARG A 525 -23.47 -37.69 12.51
C ARG A 525 -24.07 -36.34 12.86
N ASP A 526 -23.70 -35.82 14.03
CA ASP A 526 -23.92 -34.40 14.33
C ASP A 526 -22.73 -33.62 13.77
N ALA A 527 -22.94 -32.40 13.27
CA ALA A 527 -21.88 -31.49 12.85
C ALA A 527 -21.98 -30.19 13.66
N LEU A 528 -20.89 -29.78 14.30
CA LEU A 528 -20.74 -28.48 14.92
C LEU A 528 -20.46 -27.43 13.84
N HIS A 529 -21.29 -26.41 13.78
CA HIS A 529 -21.08 -25.21 13.02
C HIS A 529 -20.61 -24.12 13.97
N TYR A 530 -19.56 -23.40 13.60
CA TYR A 530 -19.08 -22.28 14.39
C TYR A 530 -18.44 -21.22 13.49
N PRO A 531 -18.67 -19.92 13.75
CA PRO A 531 -17.92 -18.86 13.12
C PRO A 531 -16.50 -18.80 13.67
N SER A 532 -15.51 -18.73 12.78
CA SER A 532 -14.09 -18.65 13.13
C SER A 532 -13.75 -17.35 13.89
N ASN A 533 -14.48 -16.26 13.62
CA ASN A 533 -14.35 -14.97 14.31
C ASN A 533 -14.97 -14.97 15.72
N SER A 534 -15.84 -15.92 16.04
CA SER A 534 -16.59 -15.95 17.30
C SER A 534 -16.08 -17.00 18.27
N THR A 535 -15.14 -17.83 17.84
CA THR A 535 -14.54 -18.91 18.63
C THR A 535 -13.02 -18.82 18.58
N ILE A 536 -12.38 -19.51 19.51
CA ILE A 536 -10.92 -19.66 19.59
C ILE A 536 -10.58 -20.97 20.29
N TRP A 537 -9.36 -21.46 20.08
CA TRP A 537 -8.85 -22.67 20.73
C TRP A 537 -7.98 -22.28 21.92
N LEU A 538 -8.41 -22.67 23.11
CA LEU A 538 -7.69 -22.46 24.36
C LEU A 538 -6.72 -23.62 24.58
N GLU A 539 -5.42 -23.36 24.71
CA GLU A 539 -4.43 -24.40 24.98
C GLU A 539 -4.31 -24.72 26.46
N VAL A 540 -4.41 -26.01 26.74
CA VAL A 540 -4.37 -26.57 28.08
C VAL A 540 -3.15 -27.47 28.20
N PHE A 541 -2.28 -27.14 29.16
CA PHE A 541 -1.18 -27.98 29.62
C PHE A 541 -1.63 -28.68 30.89
N GLY A 542 -2.40 -29.76 30.75
CA GLY A 542 -3.12 -30.36 31.86
C GLY A 542 -2.24 -30.97 32.95
N ASP A 543 -0.96 -31.18 32.69
CA ASP A 543 0.06 -31.56 33.68
C ASP A 543 0.45 -30.40 34.63
N ARG A 544 0.34 -29.15 34.16
CA ARG A 544 0.68 -27.93 34.90
C ARG A 544 -0.54 -27.17 35.39
N SER A 545 -1.57 -27.13 34.56
CA SER A 545 -2.81 -26.39 34.75
C SER A 545 -3.94 -27.17 34.08
N PRO A 546 -4.66 -28.02 34.85
CA PRO A 546 -5.85 -28.70 34.33
C PRO A 546 -6.83 -27.68 33.72
N PHE A 547 -7.66 -28.12 32.78
CA PHE A 547 -8.69 -27.27 32.20
C PHE A 547 -9.63 -26.78 33.32
N ASP A 548 -9.76 -25.47 33.48
CA ASP A 548 -10.72 -24.84 34.40
C ASP A 548 -11.77 -24.11 33.57
N ILE A 549 -13.04 -24.45 33.73
CA ILE A 549 -14.13 -23.77 33.03
C ILE A 549 -14.31 -22.32 33.49
N LYS A 550 -13.83 -21.98 34.70
CA LYS A 550 -14.11 -20.69 35.32
C LYS A 550 -13.56 -19.54 34.48
N GLY A 551 -14.47 -18.65 34.10
CA GLY A 551 -14.11 -17.51 33.28
C GLY A 551 -13.83 -17.89 31.82
N HIS A 552 -14.26 -19.06 31.36
CA HIS A 552 -14.28 -19.46 29.94
C HIS A 552 -15.71 -19.81 29.50
N TYR A 553 -15.94 -19.82 28.18
CA TYR A 553 -17.22 -20.21 27.59
C TYR A 553 -17.00 -21.35 26.59
N PRO A 554 -16.66 -22.56 27.06
CA PRO A 554 -16.37 -23.70 26.18
C PRO A 554 -17.60 -24.19 25.41
N VAL A 555 -17.38 -24.62 24.17
CA VAL A 555 -18.43 -25.13 23.29
C VAL A 555 -18.87 -26.51 23.76
N LEU A 556 -20.12 -26.62 24.20
CA LEU A 556 -20.70 -27.84 24.74
C LEU A 556 -20.85 -28.89 23.63
N ALA A 557 -20.16 -30.02 23.76
CA ALA A 557 -20.26 -31.16 22.85
C ALA A 557 -21.27 -32.21 23.32
N GLY A 558 -21.49 -32.34 24.63
CA GLY A 558 -22.51 -33.22 25.17
C GLY A 558 -22.40 -33.46 26.65
N TYR A 559 -22.85 -34.64 27.07
CA TYR A 559 -22.83 -35.05 28.46
C TYR A 559 -22.31 -36.48 28.56
N THR A 560 -21.65 -36.82 29.67
CA THR A 560 -21.30 -38.21 29.97
C THR A 560 -22.54 -39.05 30.25
N SER A 561 -22.41 -40.34 29.98
CA SER A 561 -23.44 -41.33 30.32
C SER A 561 -23.33 -41.69 31.80
N GLY A 562 -24.40 -41.53 32.57
CA GLY A 562 -24.42 -41.91 33.99
C GLY A 562 -25.58 -41.28 34.75
N GLU A 563 -25.70 -41.63 36.03
CA GLU A 563 -26.69 -41.03 36.93
C GLU A 563 -26.43 -39.53 37.16
N ASN A 564 -25.17 -39.11 37.07
CA ASN A 564 -24.73 -37.73 37.20
C ASN A 564 -24.04 -37.28 35.90
N PRO A 565 -24.80 -36.88 34.87
CA PRO A 565 -24.23 -36.45 33.60
C PRO A 565 -23.36 -35.21 33.80
N LYS A 566 -22.10 -35.30 33.40
CA LYS A 566 -21.16 -34.18 33.37
C LYS A 566 -21.08 -33.59 31.98
N GLU A 567 -20.88 -32.29 31.89
CA GLU A 567 -20.69 -31.60 30.62
C GLU A 567 -19.37 -32.01 29.95
N LEU A 568 -19.44 -32.22 28.63
CA LEU A 568 -18.30 -32.51 27.76
C LEU A 568 -18.13 -31.35 26.78
N PHE A 569 -16.91 -30.84 26.68
CA PHE A 569 -16.55 -29.73 25.80
C PHE A 569 -15.79 -30.20 24.58
N ALA A 570 -15.99 -29.52 23.44
CA ALA A 570 -15.27 -29.82 22.21
C ALA A 570 -13.78 -29.52 22.37
N ALA A 571 -12.94 -30.51 22.09
CA ALA A 571 -11.50 -30.40 22.19
C ALA A 571 -10.80 -30.95 20.95
N MET A 572 -9.51 -30.66 20.82
CA MET A 572 -8.62 -31.31 19.84
C MET A 572 -7.22 -31.53 20.41
N VAL A 573 -6.49 -32.45 19.79
CA VAL A 573 -5.13 -32.86 20.15
C VAL A 573 -4.28 -32.90 18.88
N TYR A 574 -3.06 -32.36 18.94
CA TYR A 574 -2.05 -32.55 17.91
C TYR A 574 -1.23 -33.81 18.20
N SER A 575 -1.12 -34.71 17.24
CA SER A 575 -0.22 -35.85 17.40
C SER A 575 1.22 -35.44 17.15
N GLN A 576 2.10 -35.77 18.10
CA GLN A 576 3.55 -35.57 17.94
C GLN A 576 4.15 -36.57 16.94
N ARG A 577 3.46 -37.68 16.64
CA ARG A 577 4.00 -38.78 15.80
C ARG A 577 3.81 -38.54 14.31
N GLN A 578 2.69 -37.92 13.94
CA GLN A 578 2.39 -37.52 12.58
C GLN A 578 2.39 -36.00 12.58
N LEU A 579 3.46 -35.40 12.05
CA LEU A 579 3.56 -33.95 11.91
C LEU A 579 2.26 -33.45 11.26
N LEU A 580 1.51 -32.62 12.01
CA LEU A 580 0.28 -31.92 11.58
C LEU A 580 -1.04 -32.73 11.62
N SER A 581 -1.08 -33.95 12.18
CA SER A 581 -2.37 -34.64 12.36
C SER A 581 -3.14 -34.09 13.55
N VAL A 582 -4.38 -33.63 13.30
CA VAL A 582 -5.32 -33.11 14.30
C VAL A 582 -6.38 -34.15 14.62
N TYR A 583 -6.54 -34.48 15.90
CA TYR A 583 -7.55 -35.41 16.39
C TYR A 583 -8.56 -34.67 17.27
N TYR A 584 -9.85 -34.87 17.01
CA TYR A 584 -10.91 -34.29 17.82
C TYR A 584 -11.18 -35.15 19.06
N ALA A 585 -11.39 -34.49 20.18
CA ALA A 585 -11.58 -35.09 21.49
C ALA A 585 -12.72 -34.39 22.26
N TYR A 586 -13.02 -34.91 23.43
CA TYR A 586 -13.91 -34.27 24.39
C TYR A 586 -13.25 -34.24 25.76
N VAL A 587 -13.46 -33.16 26.51
CA VAL A 587 -12.91 -33.01 27.87
C VAL A 587 -13.98 -32.53 28.84
N GLU A 588 -13.82 -32.90 30.11
CA GLU A 588 -14.61 -32.39 31.24
C GLU A 588 -13.92 -31.17 31.88
N ASP A 589 -14.64 -30.42 32.70
CA ASP A 589 -14.03 -29.47 33.63
C ASP A 589 -13.06 -30.20 34.59
N GLY A 590 -11.89 -29.62 34.82
CA GLY A 590 -10.79 -30.23 35.58
C GLY A 590 -9.93 -31.23 34.82
N ALA A 591 -10.13 -31.40 33.50
CA ALA A 591 -9.36 -32.38 32.72
C ALA A 591 -7.86 -32.07 32.70
N THR A 592 -7.04 -33.08 33.05
CA THR A 592 -5.57 -33.04 32.95
C THR A 592 -5.04 -33.58 31.63
N ALA A 593 -5.90 -34.22 30.84
CA ALA A 593 -5.58 -34.78 29.55
C ALA A 593 -6.83 -34.99 28.70
N ALA A 594 -6.64 -35.08 27.38
CA ALA A 594 -7.68 -35.39 26.42
C ALA A 594 -7.45 -36.77 25.81
N GLU A 595 -8.47 -37.62 25.86
CA GLU A 595 -8.47 -38.92 25.19
C GLU A 595 -8.92 -38.77 23.73
N TYR A 596 -8.19 -39.38 22.81
CA TYR A 596 -8.48 -39.34 21.38
C TYR A 596 -8.20 -40.68 20.71
N PHE A 597 -8.72 -40.89 19.51
CA PHE A 597 -8.50 -42.11 18.73
C PHE A 597 -7.67 -41.78 17.49
N GLU A 598 -6.56 -42.50 17.30
CA GLU A 598 -5.74 -42.42 16.09
C GLU A 598 -6.43 -43.12 14.90
N GLU A 599 -5.87 -42.97 13.69
CA GLU A 599 -6.40 -43.59 12.46
C GLU A 599 -6.42 -45.13 12.52
N ASP A 600 -5.57 -45.72 13.36
CA ASP A 600 -5.50 -47.15 13.63
C ASP A 600 -6.59 -47.64 14.61
N GLY A 601 -7.41 -46.73 15.12
CA GLY A 601 -8.45 -47.01 16.11
C GLY A 601 -7.92 -47.18 17.54
N ASN A 602 -6.61 -47.00 17.77
CA ASN A 602 -6.05 -47.06 19.11
C ASN A 602 -6.38 -45.79 19.89
N LYS A 603 -6.86 -46.01 21.11
CA LYS A 603 -7.07 -44.93 22.08
C LYS A 603 -5.72 -44.41 22.56
N ARG A 604 -5.59 -43.09 22.58
CA ARG A 604 -4.43 -42.34 23.08
C ARG A 604 -4.91 -41.25 24.03
N GLU A 605 -3.96 -40.69 24.74
CA GLU A 605 -4.17 -39.59 25.68
C GLU A 605 -3.05 -38.57 25.49
N SER A 606 -3.37 -37.29 25.60
CA SER A 606 -2.40 -36.19 25.58
C SER A 606 -2.68 -35.23 26.72
N ASN A 607 -1.63 -34.88 27.47
CA ASN A 607 -1.68 -33.83 28.49
C ASN A 607 -1.67 -32.40 27.88
N THR A 608 -1.27 -32.25 26.62
CA THR A 608 -1.44 -31.01 25.85
C THR A 608 -2.62 -31.14 24.90
N PHE A 609 -3.63 -30.32 25.09
CA PHE A 609 -4.85 -30.34 24.28
C PHE A 609 -5.45 -28.94 24.18
N TYR A 610 -6.42 -28.78 23.27
CA TYR A 610 -7.02 -27.49 22.96
C TYR A 610 -8.54 -27.58 23.13
N VAL A 611 -9.14 -26.64 23.86
CA VAL A 611 -10.58 -26.58 24.08
C VAL A 611 -11.19 -25.46 23.24
N LEU A 612 -12.23 -25.76 22.47
CA LEU A 612 -12.94 -24.75 21.70
C LEU A 612 -13.80 -23.90 22.65
N VAL A 613 -13.55 -22.59 22.67
CA VAL A 613 -14.24 -21.62 23.53
C VAL A 613 -14.77 -20.45 22.72
N LEU A 614 -15.78 -19.75 23.22
CA LEU A 614 -16.24 -18.50 22.62
C LEU A 614 -15.18 -17.40 22.81
N ARG A 615 -14.94 -16.66 21.73
CA ARG A 615 -13.99 -15.54 21.69
C ARG A 615 -14.51 -14.34 22.50
N HIS A 616 -15.82 -14.16 22.56
CA HIS A 616 -16.49 -13.07 23.26
C HIS A 616 -17.42 -13.62 24.33
N ASP A 617 -17.87 -12.72 25.21
CA ASP A 617 -18.97 -13.04 26.11
C ASP A 617 -20.22 -13.37 25.29
N PRO A 618 -20.92 -14.49 25.55
CA PRO A 618 -22.15 -14.82 24.84
C PRO A 618 -23.23 -13.72 24.90
N LEU A 619 -23.17 -12.83 25.90
CA LEU A 619 -24.08 -11.69 26.00
C LEU A 619 -23.75 -10.53 25.03
N ASN A 620 -22.51 -10.47 24.53
CA ASN A 620 -22.03 -9.39 23.66
C ASN A 620 -22.11 -9.73 22.16
N VAL A 621 -22.41 -10.98 21.81
CA VAL A 621 -22.48 -11.42 20.42
C VAL A 621 -23.92 -11.31 19.95
N GLU A 622 -24.20 -10.30 19.14
CA GLU A 622 -25.43 -10.28 18.35
C GLU A 622 -25.35 -11.42 17.33
N ILE A 623 -26.28 -12.37 17.44
CA ILE A 623 -26.39 -13.46 16.49
C ILE A 623 -27.05 -12.87 15.25
N PRO A 624 -26.40 -12.90 14.07
CA PRO A 624 -27.04 -12.43 12.85
C PRO A 624 -28.31 -13.27 12.61
N TYR A 625 -29.46 -12.59 12.58
CA TYR A 625 -30.80 -13.18 12.45
C TYR A 625 -30.94 -14.13 11.25
N ASP A 626 -30.10 -13.98 10.22
CA ASP A 626 -30.15 -14.77 8.99
C ASP A 626 -29.36 -16.09 9.05
N ALA A 627 -28.50 -16.28 10.06
CA ALA A 627 -27.74 -17.53 10.26
C ALA A 627 -28.56 -18.62 11.00
N GLU A 628 -29.83 -18.35 11.28
CA GLU A 628 -30.67 -19.19 12.13
C GLU A 628 -31.22 -20.44 11.40
N PRO A 629 -30.83 -21.67 11.80
CA PRO A 629 -31.40 -22.88 11.23
C PRO A 629 -32.87 -22.99 11.62
N LYS A 630 -33.76 -23.15 10.63
CA LYS A 630 -35.23 -23.17 10.81
C LYS A 630 -35.78 -24.28 11.75
N ASN A 631 -34.95 -25.18 12.28
CA ASN A 631 -35.34 -26.33 13.12
C ASN A 631 -34.73 -26.28 14.54
N TYR A 632 -35.06 -25.23 15.30
CA TYR A 632 -34.45 -24.90 16.59
C TYR A 632 -34.66 -25.89 17.75
N ALA A 633 -35.76 -26.65 17.76
CA ALA A 633 -36.18 -27.39 18.97
C ALA A 633 -35.25 -28.56 19.39
N SER A 634 -34.20 -28.88 18.62
CA SER A 634 -33.29 -30.00 18.92
C SER A 634 -31.78 -29.66 18.83
N VAL A 635 -31.44 -28.39 18.64
CA VAL A 635 -30.05 -27.94 18.41
C VAL A 635 -29.38 -27.58 19.74
N ARG A 636 -28.30 -28.28 20.09
CA ARG A 636 -27.42 -27.88 21.20
C ARG A 636 -26.60 -26.67 20.76
N ARG A 637 -26.57 -25.62 21.57
CA ARG A 637 -25.98 -24.32 21.21
C ARG A 637 -25.13 -23.76 22.34
N THR A 638 -24.00 -23.17 21.99
CA THR A 638 -23.17 -22.35 22.87
C THR A 638 -22.84 -21.06 22.12
N GLY A 639 -23.54 -19.97 22.43
CA GLY A 639 -23.41 -18.70 21.70
C GLY A 639 -23.63 -18.89 20.19
N PRO A 640 -22.77 -18.40 19.29
CA PRO A 640 -22.92 -18.60 17.85
C PRO A 640 -22.56 -20.02 17.36
N ALA A 641 -21.99 -20.87 18.21
CA ALA A 641 -21.66 -22.26 17.84
C ALA A 641 -22.87 -23.18 18.09
N TYR A 642 -23.19 -24.06 17.14
CA TYR A 642 -24.36 -24.95 17.23
C TYR A 642 -24.17 -26.29 16.51
N TRP A 643 -24.84 -27.34 17.02
CA TRP A 643 -24.81 -28.67 16.42
C TRP A 643 -26.00 -28.93 15.51
N THR A 644 -25.77 -29.30 14.26
CA THR A 644 -26.81 -29.80 13.35
C THR A 644 -26.75 -31.31 13.23
N ARG A 645 -27.89 -31.94 13.02
CA ARG A 645 -27.94 -33.35 12.63
C ARG A 645 -27.78 -33.44 11.12
N GLU A 646 -26.70 -34.05 10.63
CA GLU A 646 -26.50 -34.29 9.21
C GLU A 646 -27.55 -35.33 8.78
N SER A 647 -28.60 -34.90 8.08
CA SER A 647 -29.62 -35.81 7.56
C SER A 647 -28.97 -36.69 6.49
N SER A 648 -29.08 -38.02 6.63
CA SER A 648 -28.53 -39.03 5.70
C SER A 648 -29.16 -39.02 4.29
N VAL A 649 -29.82 -37.93 3.90
CA VAL A 649 -30.51 -37.78 2.62
C VAL A 649 -29.48 -37.49 1.53
N GLY A 650 -28.90 -38.57 1.00
CA GLY A 650 -27.90 -38.58 -0.06
C GLY A 650 -26.50 -38.81 0.49
N GLY A 651 -26.03 -40.05 0.43
CA GLY A 651 -24.66 -40.40 0.84
C GLY A 651 -23.63 -39.47 0.19
N PRO A 652 -22.54 -39.13 0.89
CA PRO A 652 -21.54 -38.22 0.36
C PRO A 652 -20.99 -38.79 -0.95
N LYS A 653 -21.05 -37.99 -2.01
CA LYS A 653 -20.12 -38.13 -3.13
C LYS A 653 -18.72 -38.22 -2.53
N SER A 654 -17.96 -39.23 -2.96
CA SER A 654 -16.64 -39.56 -2.43
C SER A 654 -15.80 -38.30 -2.18
N TRP A 655 -15.00 -38.29 -1.11
CA TRP A 655 -14.05 -37.21 -0.77
C TRP A 655 -13.15 -36.82 -1.97
N LEU A 656 -12.97 -37.73 -2.94
CA LEU A 656 -12.25 -37.56 -4.21
C LEU A 656 -13.01 -36.74 -5.30
N GLU A 657 -14.32 -36.52 -5.17
CA GLU A 657 -15.11 -35.74 -6.15
C GLU A 657 -15.23 -34.25 -5.79
N LEU A 658 -14.97 -33.87 -4.53
CA LEU A 658 -15.07 -32.49 -4.03
C LEU A 658 -13.78 -31.68 -4.21
N PHE A 659 -12.64 -32.35 -4.34
CA PHE A 659 -11.36 -31.76 -4.70
C PHE A 659 -10.87 -32.50 -5.94
N GLY A 660 -10.92 -31.82 -7.09
CA GLY A 660 -10.60 -32.39 -8.39
C GLY A 660 -9.33 -33.25 -8.33
N SER A 661 -9.41 -34.43 -8.93
CA SER A 661 -8.29 -35.36 -9.09
C SER A 661 -7.03 -34.60 -9.55
N PRO A 662 -5.84 -34.91 -9.01
CA PRO A 662 -4.61 -34.36 -9.52
C PRO A 662 -4.49 -34.69 -11.00
N ILE A 663 -4.16 -33.65 -11.75
CA ILE A 663 -3.83 -33.61 -13.16
C ILE A 663 -3.00 -34.85 -13.54
N LYS A 664 -3.56 -35.72 -14.38
CA LYS A 664 -2.80 -36.65 -15.22
C LYS A 664 -2.38 -35.89 -16.48
N TYR A 665 -1.10 -35.52 -16.57
CA TYR A 665 -0.43 -35.32 -17.85
C TYR A 665 0.95 -35.95 -17.78
N LEU A 666 1.18 -36.93 -18.66
CA LEU A 666 2.37 -37.11 -19.51
C LEU A 666 2.57 -38.60 -19.79
N GLU A 667 2.00 -39.03 -20.92
CA GLU A 667 2.63 -39.96 -21.85
C GLU A 667 1.87 -39.78 -23.18
N ASP A 668 2.62 -39.86 -24.28
CA ASP A 668 2.20 -39.78 -25.69
C ASP A 668 2.22 -38.39 -26.36
N ALA A 669 3.39 -38.05 -26.94
CA ALA A 669 3.51 -37.48 -28.29
C ALA A 669 4.97 -37.55 -28.75
N ASP A 670 5.35 -38.73 -29.21
CA ASP A 670 6.47 -38.95 -30.13
C ASP A 670 5.88 -38.74 -31.54
N GLU A 671 6.26 -37.67 -32.24
CA GLU A 671 6.08 -37.54 -33.70
C GLU A 671 6.92 -36.34 -34.21
N SER A 672 8.11 -36.67 -34.69
CA SER A 672 8.92 -35.83 -35.58
C SER A 672 8.27 -35.67 -36.96
N PRO A 673 8.47 -34.53 -37.62
CA PRO A 673 8.61 -34.54 -39.07
C PRO A 673 9.91 -33.88 -39.55
N GLU A 674 10.70 -34.74 -40.18
CA GLU A 674 11.42 -34.59 -41.45
C GLU A 674 11.51 -33.19 -42.10
N ASP A 675 12.76 -32.80 -42.34
CA ASP A 675 13.34 -32.34 -43.60
C ASP A 675 12.48 -31.47 -44.55
N GLY A 676 12.87 -30.20 -44.62
CA GLY A 676 12.45 -29.25 -45.65
C GLY A 676 13.59 -28.33 -46.05
N ASP A 677 14.34 -28.78 -47.06
CA ASP A 677 15.29 -28.04 -47.88
C ASP A 677 14.59 -26.83 -48.53
N ASP A 678 15.09 -25.58 -48.38
CA ASP A 678 15.05 -24.62 -49.48
C ASP A 678 16.04 -23.45 -49.32
N SER A 679 16.46 -23.02 -50.49
CA SER A 679 17.59 -22.24 -50.92
C SER A 679 17.43 -20.73 -50.84
N GLY A 680 18.57 -20.05 -50.66
CA GLY A 680 18.94 -18.82 -51.35
C GLY A 680 18.27 -17.51 -50.91
N MET A 681 19.08 -16.57 -50.40
CA MET A 681 19.08 -15.18 -50.88
C MET A 681 20.31 -14.41 -50.37
N ASP A 682 21.17 -14.08 -51.34
CA ASP A 682 21.79 -12.79 -51.62
C ASP A 682 22.26 -11.87 -50.49
N GLY A 683 23.57 -11.58 -50.53
CA GLY A 683 24.25 -10.64 -49.68
C GLY A 683 23.84 -9.19 -49.93
N GLU A 684 23.52 -8.49 -48.83
CA GLU A 684 23.38 -7.04 -48.79
C GLU A 684 24.55 -6.39 -48.04
N GLN A 685 25.00 -5.28 -48.62
CA GLN A 685 26.19 -4.52 -48.29
C GLN A 685 26.18 -3.96 -46.86
N ILE A 686 27.25 -4.25 -46.13
CA ILE A 686 27.63 -3.57 -44.89
C ILE A 686 27.90 -2.10 -45.22
N ARG A 687 27.08 -1.19 -44.68
CA ARG A 687 27.37 0.25 -44.67
C ARG A 687 28.32 0.56 -43.51
N ASP A 688 29.44 1.20 -43.85
CA ASP A 688 30.46 1.67 -42.91
C ASP A 688 29.87 2.57 -41.82
N PHE A 689 30.15 2.21 -40.57
CA PHE A 689 29.89 3.05 -39.39
C PHE A 689 30.94 4.18 -39.30
N PRO A 690 30.57 5.37 -38.78
CA PRO A 690 31.54 6.44 -38.56
C PRO A 690 32.54 6.03 -37.48
N SER A 691 33.84 6.20 -37.76
CA SER A 691 34.93 5.82 -36.87
C SER A 691 34.82 6.48 -35.49
N GLU A 692 35.19 5.72 -34.46
CA GLU A 692 35.28 6.06 -33.02
C GLU A 692 35.90 7.46 -32.72
N LYS A 693 36.77 7.95 -33.61
CA LYS A 693 37.36 9.30 -33.53
C LYS A 693 36.34 10.46 -33.61
N SER A 694 35.19 10.24 -34.25
CA SER A 694 34.09 11.22 -34.33
C SER A 694 33.41 11.47 -32.98
N PHE A 695 33.34 10.44 -32.13
CA PHE A 695 32.66 10.52 -30.84
C PHE A 695 33.49 11.24 -29.78
N ILE A 696 34.80 10.99 -29.73
CA ILE A 696 35.71 11.68 -28.80
C ILE A 696 35.74 13.19 -29.09
N GLN A 697 35.69 13.58 -30.36
CA GLN A 697 35.70 14.98 -30.77
C GLN A 697 34.41 15.73 -30.38
N GLN A 698 33.26 15.05 -30.42
CA GLN A 698 31.98 15.64 -29.99
C GLN A 698 31.85 15.75 -28.46
N ALA A 699 32.45 14.84 -27.70
CA ALA A 699 32.50 14.90 -26.24
C ALA A 699 33.39 16.05 -25.75
N ASP A 700 34.54 16.27 -26.38
CA ASP A 700 35.44 17.39 -26.06
C ASP A 700 34.86 18.77 -26.43
N GLU A 701 34.07 18.87 -27.52
CA GLU A 701 33.34 20.11 -27.83
C GLU A 701 32.27 20.42 -26.78
N LEU A 702 31.57 19.42 -26.27
CA LEU A 702 30.57 19.61 -25.21
C LEU A 702 31.21 20.04 -23.89
N ARG A 703 32.38 19.47 -23.56
CA ARG A 703 33.17 19.84 -22.38
C ARG A 703 33.64 21.29 -22.45
N LYS A 704 34.01 21.78 -23.63
CA LYS A 704 34.38 23.18 -23.87
C LYS A 704 33.20 24.13 -23.73
N VAL A 705 32.01 23.75 -24.22
CA VAL A 705 30.78 24.56 -24.09
C VAL A 705 30.34 24.68 -22.62
N LEU A 706 30.50 23.62 -21.82
CA LEU A 706 30.19 23.64 -20.39
C LEU A 706 31.20 24.43 -19.54
N GLN A 707 32.39 24.71 -20.07
CA GLN A 707 33.45 25.48 -19.39
C GLN A 707 33.43 26.98 -19.73
N SER A 708 32.73 27.42 -20.77
CA SER A 708 32.97 28.74 -21.36
C SER A 708 32.17 29.92 -20.81
N GLU A 709 31.14 29.71 -19.97
CA GLU A 709 30.34 30.84 -19.46
C GLU A 709 30.15 30.80 -17.94
N PRO A 710 30.74 31.73 -17.18
CA PRO A 710 30.46 31.88 -15.76
C PRO A 710 29.07 32.48 -15.55
N VAL A 711 28.27 31.87 -14.67
CA VAL A 711 26.98 32.42 -14.27
C VAL A 711 27.23 33.40 -13.12
N THR A 712 26.72 34.62 -13.29
CA THR A 712 26.86 35.69 -12.29
C THR A 712 25.61 35.68 -11.42
N LEU A 713 25.76 35.27 -10.16
CA LEU A 713 24.69 35.31 -9.17
C LEU A 713 24.85 36.58 -8.32
N VAL A 714 23.73 37.25 -8.09
CA VAL A 714 23.64 38.41 -7.19
C VAL A 714 22.76 37.99 -6.03
N ASP A 715 23.32 37.98 -4.82
CA ASP A 715 22.55 37.63 -3.63
C ASP A 715 21.59 38.77 -3.22
N GLU A 716 20.73 38.51 -2.24
CA GLU A 716 19.78 39.49 -1.69
C GLU A 716 20.43 40.74 -1.08
N ARG A 717 21.76 40.73 -0.88
CA ARG A 717 22.56 41.85 -0.38
C ARG A 717 23.32 42.57 -1.49
N GLY A 718 23.14 42.18 -2.75
CA GLY A 718 23.82 42.77 -3.91
C GLY A 718 25.26 42.29 -4.09
N ALA A 719 25.69 41.23 -3.39
CA ALA A 719 27.02 40.66 -3.58
C ALA A 719 27.03 39.81 -4.86
N VAL A 720 27.99 40.11 -5.74
CA VAL A 720 28.15 39.44 -7.02
C VAL A 720 29.18 38.31 -6.88
N SER A 721 28.75 37.06 -7.07
CA SER A 721 29.64 35.89 -7.13
C SER A 721 29.59 35.26 -8.52
N GLN A 722 30.75 35.04 -9.14
CA GLN A 722 30.88 34.27 -10.38
C GLN A 722 31.08 32.80 -10.01
N ILE A 723 30.15 31.94 -10.41
CA ILE A 723 30.24 30.49 -10.19
C ILE A 723 30.30 29.82 -11.57
N HIS A 724 31.27 28.92 -11.76
CA HIS A 724 31.33 28.11 -12.97
C HIS A 724 30.20 27.08 -12.96
N SER A 725 29.59 26.82 -14.12
CA SER A 725 28.44 25.92 -14.31
C SER A 725 28.63 24.49 -13.77
N LEU A 726 29.89 24.07 -13.58
CA LEU A 726 30.28 22.78 -13.00
C LEU A 726 30.22 22.76 -11.46
N GLU A 727 30.35 23.90 -10.78
CA GLU A 727 30.12 24.00 -9.33
C GLU A 727 28.62 24.11 -9.01
N LEU A 728 27.84 24.77 -9.87
CA LEU A 728 26.38 24.84 -9.74
C LEU A 728 25.66 23.49 -10.00
N ALA A 729 26.37 22.54 -10.62
CA ALA A 729 25.90 21.15 -10.80
C ALA A 729 26.42 20.21 -9.69
N ARG A 730 27.32 20.70 -8.82
CA ARG A 730 27.84 19.96 -7.66
C ARG A 730 27.15 20.34 -6.35
N VAL A 731 26.66 21.57 -6.26
CA VAL A 731 25.72 22.07 -5.23
C VAL A 731 24.31 21.69 -5.66
#